data_AF-A0A368S3Z1-F1
#
_entry.id   AF-A0A368S3Z1-F1
#
_cell.length_a   1.000
_cell.length_b   1.000
_cell.length_c   1.000
_cell.angle_alpha   90.00
_cell.angle_beta   90.00
_cell.angle_gamma   90.00
#
_symmetry.space_group_name_H-M   'P 1'
#
loop_
_entity.id
_entity.type
_entity.pdbx_description
1 polymer ?
#
loop_
_entity_poly.entity_id
_entity_poly.type
_entity_poly.pdbx_seq_one_letter_code
_entity_poly.pdbx_strand_id
1 'polypeptide(L)'
;MDSTRKKGARQRRGATAGGAARGGSKQHCSASGAFPHNGAGPSRSSGGQIDEPPPQNRRQFKVKNVEYTIGDALSFTEFIMDLRRILAEHNKDREDILDRIELENLQSSRQHPVLAKLHGEPWSWLHVKLQVKTRWTTTLIMRVDSLYVCGFMDQNGKLYRLIDSKTASEAIIPRRHHNDIEDLDWTVSYKSMLGATDDEIVHKLTNAGLGRDFAMKAVRRLSGPRHPNDEVTGMTNGKLALGGLIVLVCESARLNPLHDSFARGWSTGDGFSEELMRKYVWGYYGKTSGKLRKWKSENYANLNPIPQLQAMHLVLNAPPFQSCTGHGRPLVELLAVHANLSVVDTKIIVFDGKRGQIIYKHAKQGEEGRMVDLVLTGPYRGISAYASFTIKVDIPKANPARFEWDCYDQSNADKVDAVNPSYGEIKDKDGKLLAEVTYAVMSDALEATVQQVMLRLKDGHTLNDVHGEIKARIDGFKVGSILFKPTQGAGQCFSPAGDSWFLLQLARNVVAVPCGKVLHIEVDLKTEASNDQGPMPLEVNLKFDNGTLSQSSLDDNGNEVKVDIAWYPEVKEMSRNVATFPIEDVATFERSITTLRRTLANNPDSGDILDSLPSTLQEHPLLARNCRARWLRIKLQVAGEEGMSSATLFVQDNNLYCLGFMNQNEVCYELSNPRDWKLPSQYNAVPLDWGLTYESILNVRDEEVEGRLDSMRLGKTFAADAVRVLSRFSPDEADGDDASARRALAGLIVMVCESARMNPLHKTIADGWNTGARFTKQLMAYIEHWELISIALLDWKDERYGRWTMDPKLADITGVKGPTDALDVIHLVRNFTVEERELQLSYGS
;
A
#
# COMPACT_ATOMS: atom_id res chain seq x y z
N MET A 1 46.92 -31.71 -21.98
CA MET A 1 47.94 -32.75 -21.71
C MET A 1 47.60 -33.27 -20.32
N ASP A 2 46.77 -34.31 -20.21
CA ASP A 2 47.18 -35.73 -20.16
C ASP A 2 48.09 -36.04 -18.95
N SER A 3 47.84 -37.06 -18.12
CA SER A 3 46.87 -38.18 -18.17
C SER A 3 46.48 -38.59 -16.71
N THR A 4 45.85 -39.72 -16.32
CA THR A 4 45.62 -41.03 -16.96
C THR A 4 44.24 -41.64 -16.61
N ARG A 5 44.15 -42.82 -15.99
CA ARG A 5 42.94 -43.63 -15.74
C ARG A 5 43.12 -44.61 -14.57
N LYS A 6 42.03 -44.78 -13.79
CA LYS A 6 41.46 -46.04 -13.23
C LYS A 6 42.33 -47.15 -12.55
N LYS A 7 41.85 -47.48 -11.34
CA LYS A 7 41.48 -48.83 -10.78
C LYS A 7 42.55 -49.82 -10.26
N GLY A 8 42.35 -50.20 -9.00
CA GLY A 8 42.74 -51.46 -8.32
C GLY A 8 42.81 -51.24 -6.80
N ALA A 9 42.58 -52.19 -5.88
CA ALA A 9 41.94 -53.51 -5.92
C ALA A 9 41.73 -54.02 -4.47
N ARG A 10 40.84 -55.03 -4.26
CA ARG A 10 40.75 -55.95 -3.08
C ARG A 10 40.43 -55.33 -1.69
N GLN A 11 40.12 -56.08 -0.61
CA GLN A 11 39.35 -57.34 -0.35
C GLN A 11 39.67 -57.83 1.08
N ARG A 12 38.68 -57.95 1.99
CA ARG A 12 38.62 -58.87 3.17
C ARG A 12 37.25 -58.64 3.86
N ARG A 13 36.32 -59.60 3.89
CA ARG A 13 36.24 -60.83 4.72
C ARG A 13 36.15 -60.58 6.23
N GLY A 14 34.95 -60.74 6.76
CA GLY A 14 34.61 -61.11 8.14
C GLY A 14 33.25 -61.82 8.10
N ALA A 15 33.14 -63.00 8.69
CA ALA A 15 31.94 -63.83 8.63
C ALA A 15 31.75 -64.61 9.92
N THR A 16 30.50 -64.75 10.37
CA THR A 16 30.07 -65.83 11.27
C THR A 16 28.55 -66.02 11.16
N ALA A 17 28.13 -67.29 11.13
CA ALA A 17 26.74 -67.73 11.31
C ALA A 17 26.43 -67.81 12.83
N GLY A 18 25.19 -68.03 13.30
CA GLY A 18 23.90 -68.27 12.66
C GLY A 18 22.87 -68.66 13.74
N GLY A 19 21.64 -69.03 13.36
CA GLY A 19 20.63 -69.51 14.31
C GLY A 19 19.24 -69.62 13.67
N ALA A 20 18.52 -70.71 13.90
CA ALA A 20 17.28 -71.03 13.19
C ALA A 20 16.21 -71.67 14.09
N ALA A 21 14.96 -71.59 13.59
CA ALA A 21 13.87 -72.58 13.69
C ALA A 21 12.75 -72.44 14.77
N ARG A 22 11.49 -72.45 14.25
CA ARG A 22 10.20 -72.97 14.82
C ARG A 22 9.66 -72.27 16.08
N GLY A 23 8.35 -72.10 16.34
CA GLY A 23 7.03 -72.37 15.67
C GLY A 23 5.92 -71.62 16.47
N GLY A 24 4.59 -71.74 16.29
CA GLY A 24 3.68 -72.48 15.40
C GLY A 24 2.18 -72.28 15.85
N SER A 25 1.18 -72.85 15.13
CA SER A 25 -0.30 -72.77 15.39
C SER A 25 -0.96 -71.36 15.24
N LYS A 26 -2.12 -71.08 14.59
CA LYS A 26 -3.44 -71.74 14.32
C LYS A 26 -4.30 -71.95 15.60
N GLN A 27 -5.63 -71.75 15.65
CA GLN A 27 -6.67 -71.68 14.60
C GLN A 27 -8.00 -70.97 15.04
N HIS A 28 -8.90 -70.74 14.06
CA HIS A 28 -10.29 -70.25 14.04
C HIS A 28 -11.31 -70.61 15.16
N CYS A 29 -12.33 -69.74 15.37
CA CYS A 29 -13.80 -69.91 15.06
C CYS A 29 -14.61 -68.72 15.67
N SER A 30 -15.58 -68.03 15.01
CA SER A 30 -16.92 -68.42 14.49
C SER A 30 -17.98 -68.70 15.59
N ALA A 31 -19.25 -68.27 15.60
CA ALA A 31 -20.07 -67.31 14.80
C ALA A 31 -21.51 -67.15 15.43
N SER A 32 -22.39 -66.29 14.86
CA SER A 32 -23.88 -66.17 15.10
C SER A 32 -24.37 -65.66 16.48
N GLY A 33 -25.55 -65.04 16.70
CA GLY A 33 -26.74 -64.61 15.92
C GLY A 33 -27.88 -64.14 16.89
N ALA A 34 -29.12 -63.72 16.54
CA ALA A 34 -29.74 -63.14 15.32
C ALA A 34 -31.26 -62.76 15.54
N PHE A 35 -31.76 -61.63 15.00
CA PHE A 35 -33.21 -61.27 14.76
C PHE A 35 -34.20 -61.09 15.97
N PRO A 36 -35.46 -60.54 15.84
CA PRO A 36 -36.09 -59.66 14.81
C PRO A 36 -37.06 -58.52 15.30
N HIS A 37 -37.63 -57.78 14.33
CA HIS A 37 -39.03 -57.24 14.21
C HIS A 37 -39.55 -55.89 14.81
N ASN A 38 -40.03 -55.05 13.86
CA ASN A 38 -41.31 -54.29 13.75
C ASN A 38 -41.79 -53.27 14.82
N GLY A 39 -42.25 -52.09 14.32
CA GLY A 39 -43.23 -51.24 15.01
C GLY A 39 -43.34 -49.82 14.42
N ALA A 40 -44.56 -49.31 14.20
CA ALA A 40 -44.82 -47.94 13.70
C ALA A 40 -44.79 -46.87 14.81
N GLY A 41 -44.77 -45.58 14.43
CA GLY A 41 -44.89 -44.42 15.35
C GLY A 41 -46.31 -44.24 15.95
N PRO A 42 -46.68 -43.10 16.59
CA PRO A 42 -46.18 -41.73 16.32
C PRO A 42 -46.02 -40.75 17.53
N SER A 43 -45.73 -39.48 17.21
CA SER A 43 -46.05 -38.22 17.93
C SER A 43 -45.36 -37.80 19.26
N ARG A 44 -44.84 -36.54 19.25
CA ARG A 44 -44.67 -35.52 20.33
C ARG A 44 -44.25 -36.00 21.75
N SER A 45 -43.19 -35.51 22.40
CA SER A 45 -42.81 -34.09 22.60
C SER A 45 -41.47 -33.94 23.36
N SER A 46 -40.81 -32.78 23.18
CA SER A 46 -39.92 -32.09 24.14
C SER A 46 -38.85 -32.90 24.91
N GLY A 47 -37.59 -32.76 24.48
CA GLY A 47 -36.40 -32.99 25.29
C GLY A 47 -35.27 -32.12 24.73
N GLY A 48 -34.79 -31.15 25.51
CA GLY A 48 -33.75 -30.22 25.04
C GLY A 48 -32.41 -30.93 24.91
N GLN A 49 -31.76 -30.78 23.76
CA GLN A 49 -30.39 -31.22 23.54
C GLN A 49 -29.58 -29.99 23.15
N ILE A 50 -28.49 -29.77 23.88
CA ILE A 50 -27.53 -28.69 23.60
C ILE A 50 -26.84 -29.07 22.29
N ASP A 51 -27.08 -28.29 21.23
CA ASP A 51 -26.40 -28.49 19.95
C ASP A 51 -24.90 -28.22 20.14
N GLU A 52 -24.10 -29.30 20.14
CA GLU A 52 -22.66 -29.18 19.94
C GLU A 52 -22.40 -28.50 18.59
N PRO A 53 -21.52 -27.49 18.51
CA PRO A 53 -21.19 -26.87 17.24
C PRO A 53 -20.61 -27.92 16.29
N PRO A 54 -21.05 -27.96 15.01
CA PRO A 54 -20.69 -29.05 14.10
C PRO A 54 -19.17 -29.12 13.89
N PRO A 55 -18.60 -30.33 13.78
CA PRO A 55 -17.14 -30.50 13.72
C PRO A 55 -16.55 -29.74 12.54
N GLN A 56 -15.60 -28.86 12.83
CA GLN A 56 -14.96 -28.01 11.82
C GLN A 56 -14.36 -28.85 10.70
N ASN A 57 -14.87 -28.64 9.49
CA ASN A 57 -14.60 -29.49 8.32
C ASN A 57 -13.10 -29.71 8.06
N ARG A 58 -12.70 -30.97 7.90
CA ARG A 58 -11.45 -31.36 7.21
C ARG A 58 -11.50 -30.88 5.74
N ARG A 59 -11.07 -29.64 5.48
CA ARG A 59 -11.00 -29.08 4.12
C ARG A 59 -9.67 -29.46 3.47
N GLN A 60 -9.72 -30.40 2.51
CA GLN A 60 -8.57 -30.75 1.66
C GLN A 60 -8.26 -29.65 0.64
N PHE A 61 -6.98 -29.44 0.34
CA PHE A 61 -6.54 -28.58 -0.77
C PHE A 61 -6.95 -29.20 -2.11
N LYS A 62 -7.53 -28.39 -3.01
CA LYS A 62 -7.94 -28.83 -4.36
C LYS A 62 -7.01 -28.23 -5.42
N VAL A 63 -6.53 -29.06 -6.34
CA VAL A 63 -5.71 -28.64 -7.49
C VAL A 63 -6.54 -28.73 -8.77
N LYS A 64 -6.62 -27.64 -9.52
CA LYS A 64 -7.15 -27.59 -10.90
C LYS A 64 -5.96 -27.63 -11.88
N ASN A 65 -6.10 -28.31 -13.01
CA ASN A 65 -5.07 -28.38 -14.05
C ASN A 65 -5.61 -27.83 -15.38
N VAL A 66 -4.79 -27.12 -16.13
CA VAL A 66 -5.05 -26.60 -17.48
C VAL A 66 -3.81 -26.88 -18.34
N GLU A 67 -3.99 -27.37 -19.55
CA GLU A 67 -2.89 -27.62 -20.49
C GLU A 67 -3.03 -26.78 -21.75
N TYR A 68 -1.94 -26.18 -22.23
CA TYR A 68 -1.90 -25.40 -23.47
C TYR A 68 -0.68 -25.74 -24.31
N THR A 69 -0.93 -26.15 -25.56
CA THR A 69 0.12 -26.35 -26.57
C THR A 69 0.33 -25.04 -27.31
N ILE A 70 1.53 -24.45 -27.23
CA ILE A 70 1.85 -23.16 -27.88
C ILE A 70 1.61 -23.24 -29.40
N GLY A 71 0.47 -22.72 -29.85
CA GLY A 71 -0.05 -22.85 -31.21
C GLY A 71 -0.13 -21.51 -31.94
N ASP A 72 -1.17 -21.33 -32.73
CA ASP A 72 -1.52 -20.06 -33.40
C ASP A 72 -2.36 -19.15 -32.49
N ALA A 73 -2.80 -18.00 -33.02
CA ALA A 73 -3.54 -16.98 -32.27
C ALA A 73 -4.92 -17.47 -31.81
N LEU A 74 -5.55 -18.37 -32.58
CA LEU A 74 -6.85 -18.94 -32.23
C LEU A 74 -6.70 -19.87 -31.02
N SER A 75 -5.72 -20.78 -31.05
CA SER A 75 -5.45 -21.68 -29.92
C SER A 75 -5.01 -20.94 -28.64
N PHE A 76 -4.36 -19.77 -28.77
CA PHE A 76 -4.07 -18.89 -27.64
C PHE A 76 -5.35 -18.29 -27.04
N THR A 77 -6.24 -17.77 -27.89
CA THR A 77 -7.53 -17.20 -27.48
C THR A 77 -8.39 -18.26 -26.78
N GLU A 78 -8.54 -19.45 -27.37
CA GLU A 78 -9.27 -20.59 -26.78
C GLU A 78 -8.75 -20.94 -25.38
N PHE A 79 -7.42 -21.05 -25.23
CA PHE A 79 -6.78 -21.32 -23.94
C PHE A 79 -7.09 -20.23 -22.89
N ILE A 80 -7.03 -18.94 -23.26
CA ILE A 80 -7.33 -17.85 -22.32
C ILE A 80 -8.81 -17.86 -21.92
N MET A 81 -9.73 -18.19 -22.83
CA MET A 81 -11.16 -18.32 -22.50
C MET A 81 -11.46 -19.54 -21.63
N ASP A 82 -10.82 -20.68 -21.88
CA ASP A 82 -10.91 -21.87 -21.02
C ASP A 82 -10.38 -21.58 -19.61
N LEU A 83 -9.25 -20.87 -19.51
CA LEU A 83 -8.67 -20.44 -18.24
C LEU A 83 -9.63 -19.50 -17.49
N ARG A 84 -10.21 -18.50 -18.17
CA ARG A 84 -11.23 -17.58 -17.61
C ARG A 84 -12.46 -18.35 -17.09
N ARG A 85 -12.99 -19.31 -17.85
CA ARG A 85 -14.11 -20.19 -17.43
C ARG A 85 -13.77 -20.96 -16.15
N ILE A 86 -12.60 -21.61 -16.11
CA ILE A 86 -12.18 -22.44 -14.97
C ILE A 86 -11.99 -21.62 -13.69
N LEU A 87 -11.66 -20.33 -13.80
CA LEU A 87 -11.54 -19.40 -12.67
C LEU A 87 -12.91 -18.86 -12.19
N ALA A 88 -13.84 -18.62 -13.11
CA ALA A 88 -15.22 -18.28 -12.78
C ALA A 88 -15.93 -19.43 -12.03
N GLU A 89 -15.67 -20.68 -12.42
CA GLU A 89 -16.25 -21.89 -11.81
C GLU A 89 -15.55 -22.33 -10.51
N HIS A 90 -15.31 -21.40 -9.57
CA HIS A 90 -14.51 -21.70 -8.36
C HIS A 90 -15.30 -22.29 -7.18
N ASN A 91 -16.59 -22.00 -7.00
CA ASN A 91 -17.51 -22.76 -6.11
C ASN A 91 -18.98 -22.31 -6.26
N LYS A 92 -19.87 -22.69 -5.31
CA LYS A 92 -21.30 -22.32 -5.27
C LYS A 92 -21.56 -20.81 -5.29
N ASP A 93 -20.62 -20.01 -4.79
CA ASP A 93 -20.71 -18.56 -4.67
C ASP A 93 -20.31 -17.86 -5.98
N ARG A 94 -20.83 -18.33 -7.13
CA ARG A 94 -20.57 -17.70 -8.43
C ARG A 94 -21.13 -16.27 -8.40
N GLU A 95 -20.26 -15.30 -8.61
CA GLU A 95 -20.57 -13.88 -8.62
C GLU A 95 -19.99 -13.22 -9.88
N ASP A 96 -20.80 -12.48 -10.62
CA ASP A 96 -20.41 -11.54 -11.68
C ASP A 96 -20.72 -10.11 -11.23
N ILE A 97 -19.97 -9.11 -11.68
CA ILE A 97 -20.23 -7.71 -11.32
C ILE A 97 -21.63 -7.25 -11.75
N LEU A 98 -22.17 -7.76 -12.85
CA LEU A 98 -23.45 -7.32 -13.43
C LEU A 98 -24.67 -8.14 -12.97
N ASP A 99 -24.51 -9.11 -12.05
CA ASP A 99 -25.58 -10.05 -11.65
C ASP A 99 -26.87 -9.40 -11.11
N ARG A 100 -26.80 -8.18 -10.56
CA ARG A 100 -27.95 -7.45 -10.00
C ARG A 100 -28.52 -6.37 -10.94
N ILE A 101 -28.08 -6.29 -12.20
CA ILE A 101 -28.60 -5.35 -13.21
C ILE A 101 -29.62 -6.05 -14.12
N GLU A 102 -30.87 -5.56 -14.11
CA GLU A 102 -31.95 -6.01 -15.00
C GLU A 102 -32.11 -5.12 -16.25
N LEU A 103 -30.99 -4.73 -16.89
CA LEU A 103 -31.00 -3.99 -18.16
C LEU A 103 -30.80 -4.95 -19.33
N GLU A 104 -31.80 -5.07 -20.21
CA GLU A 104 -31.79 -5.96 -21.38
C GLU A 104 -30.56 -5.74 -22.29
N ASN A 105 -30.12 -4.49 -22.42
CA ASN A 105 -28.95 -4.10 -23.23
C ASN A 105 -27.58 -4.57 -22.67
N LEU A 106 -27.52 -5.08 -21.43
CA LEU A 106 -26.29 -5.59 -20.79
C LEU A 106 -26.31 -7.11 -20.55
N GLN A 107 -27.40 -7.81 -20.89
CA GLN A 107 -27.47 -9.27 -20.68
C GLN A 107 -26.47 -10.05 -21.55
N SER A 108 -26.06 -9.50 -22.70
CA SER A 108 -25.02 -10.07 -23.57
C SER A 108 -23.59 -9.94 -23.01
N SER A 109 -23.38 -9.13 -21.96
CA SER A 109 -22.07 -8.84 -21.36
C SER A 109 -21.87 -9.42 -19.96
N ARG A 110 -22.54 -10.53 -19.60
CA ARG A 110 -22.23 -11.35 -18.39
C ARG A 110 -20.86 -12.03 -18.54
N GLN A 111 -19.80 -11.24 -18.44
CA GLN A 111 -18.41 -11.58 -18.75
C GLN A 111 -17.43 -11.01 -17.72
N HIS A 112 -17.90 -10.64 -16.52
CA HIS A 112 -17.10 -10.02 -15.46
C HIS A 112 -17.14 -10.81 -14.15
N PRO A 113 -16.80 -12.12 -14.16
CA PRO A 113 -16.81 -12.95 -12.97
C PRO A 113 -15.80 -12.47 -11.94
N VAL A 114 -16.27 -12.37 -10.71
CA VAL A 114 -15.46 -12.10 -9.52
C VAL A 114 -14.71 -13.39 -9.16
N LEU A 115 -13.42 -13.28 -8.83
CA LEU A 115 -12.60 -14.42 -8.41
C LEU A 115 -13.01 -14.96 -7.02
N ALA A 116 -12.45 -16.09 -6.63
CA ALA A 116 -12.57 -16.58 -5.25
C ALA A 116 -12.07 -15.53 -4.25
N LYS A 117 -12.69 -15.46 -3.06
CA LYS A 117 -12.24 -14.58 -1.97
C LYS A 117 -10.75 -14.78 -1.70
N LEU A 118 -10.02 -13.68 -1.55
CA LEU A 118 -8.58 -13.72 -1.30
C LEU A 118 -8.29 -14.16 0.15
N HIS A 119 -7.74 -15.37 0.30
CA HIS A 119 -7.34 -15.92 1.59
C HIS A 119 -5.85 -15.69 1.91
N GLY A 120 -5.44 -15.64 3.17
CA GLY A 120 -4.02 -15.57 3.54
C GLY A 120 -3.24 -16.76 2.94
N GLU A 121 -3.66 -17.96 3.34
CA GLU A 121 -3.30 -19.25 2.71
C GLU A 121 -4.42 -19.70 1.74
N PRO A 122 -4.16 -19.87 0.42
CA PRO A 122 -5.17 -20.24 -0.57
C PRO A 122 -5.59 -21.71 -0.43
N TRP A 123 -6.90 -21.93 -0.41
CA TRP A 123 -7.53 -23.23 -0.27
C TRP A 123 -7.44 -24.10 -1.55
N SER A 124 -7.03 -23.52 -2.67
CA SER A 124 -6.95 -24.20 -3.97
C SER A 124 -5.88 -23.61 -4.87
N TRP A 125 -5.31 -24.48 -5.70
CA TRP A 125 -4.21 -24.17 -6.62
C TRP A 125 -4.60 -24.47 -8.06
N LEU A 126 -3.98 -23.75 -8.98
CA LEU A 126 -4.14 -23.92 -10.40
C LEU A 126 -2.77 -24.18 -11.04
N HIS A 127 -2.67 -25.29 -11.76
CA HIS A 127 -1.51 -25.67 -12.53
C HIS A 127 -1.77 -25.39 -14.01
N VAL A 128 -0.99 -24.50 -14.60
CA VAL A 128 -1.07 -24.18 -16.04
C VAL A 128 0.16 -24.75 -16.73
N LYS A 129 -0.01 -25.90 -17.38
CA LYS A 129 1.03 -26.63 -18.11
C LYS A 129 1.13 -26.13 -19.55
N LEU A 130 2.23 -25.46 -19.86
CA LEU A 130 2.57 -24.92 -21.17
C LEU A 130 3.49 -25.89 -21.90
N GLN A 131 3.16 -26.26 -23.14
CA GLN A 131 3.92 -27.26 -23.90
C GLN A 131 4.25 -26.86 -25.33
N VAL A 132 5.45 -27.21 -25.79
CA VAL A 132 5.94 -26.94 -27.16
C VAL A 132 6.19 -28.27 -27.88
N LYS A 133 5.36 -28.56 -28.89
CA LYS A 133 5.45 -29.77 -29.75
C LYS A 133 5.65 -31.06 -28.93
N THR A 134 4.91 -31.20 -27.82
CA THR A 134 4.95 -32.31 -26.83
C THR A 134 6.32 -32.69 -26.25
N ARG A 135 7.39 -31.94 -26.56
CA ARG A 135 8.78 -32.26 -26.18
C ARG A 135 9.29 -31.45 -24.99
N TRP A 136 8.78 -30.23 -24.81
CA TRP A 136 9.18 -29.32 -23.74
C TRP A 136 7.92 -28.90 -23.00
N THR A 137 7.90 -29.09 -21.68
CA THR A 137 6.77 -28.74 -20.81
C THR A 137 7.27 -27.93 -19.61
N THR A 138 6.55 -26.87 -19.23
CA THR A 138 6.73 -26.22 -17.93
C THR A 138 5.35 -25.94 -17.35
N THR A 139 5.20 -26.03 -16.03
CA THR A 139 3.90 -25.85 -15.38
C THR A 139 3.96 -24.69 -14.41
N LEU A 140 3.25 -23.61 -14.70
CA LEU A 140 3.09 -22.50 -13.77
C LEU A 140 2.18 -22.92 -12.61
N ILE A 141 2.60 -22.69 -11.37
CA ILE A 141 1.79 -22.92 -10.16
C ILE A 141 1.26 -21.57 -9.69
N MET A 142 -0.05 -21.39 -9.74
CA MET A 142 -0.72 -20.12 -9.48
C MET A 142 -1.93 -20.27 -8.53
N ARG A 143 -2.25 -19.18 -7.84
CA ARG A 143 -3.41 -19.08 -6.94
C ARG A 143 -4.71 -18.86 -7.72
N VAL A 144 -5.80 -19.54 -7.33
CA VAL A 144 -7.13 -19.37 -7.98
C VAL A 144 -7.83 -18.04 -7.66
N ASP A 145 -7.48 -17.41 -6.55
CA ASP A 145 -8.12 -16.18 -6.04
C ASP A 145 -7.54 -14.87 -6.61
N SER A 146 -6.34 -14.94 -7.18
CA SER A 146 -5.54 -13.77 -7.54
C SER A 146 -4.69 -13.94 -8.80
N LEU A 147 -4.55 -15.16 -9.33
CA LEU A 147 -3.64 -15.50 -10.44
C LEU A 147 -2.16 -15.19 -10.18
N TYR A 148 -1.75 -14.97 -8.92
CA TYR A 148 -0.32 -14.85 -8.61
C TYR A 148 0.37 -16.21 -8.81
N VAL A 149 1.43 -16.20 -9.63
CA VAL A 149 2.34 -17.34 -9.79
C VAL A 149 3.28 -17.40 -8.59
N CYS A 150 3.37 -18.56 -7.94
CA CYS A 150 4.22 -18.80 -6.77
C CYS A 150 5.42 -19.71 -7.08
N GLY A 151 5.49 -20.25 -8.30
CA GLY A 151 6.52 -21.19 -8.73
C GLY A 151 6.23 -21.76 -10.11
N PHE A 152 7.15 -22.55 -10.63
CA PHE A 152 6.95 -23.34 -11.84
C PHE A 152 7.64 -24.70 -11.72
N MET A 153 7.12 -25.72 -12.40
CA MET A 153 7.78 -27.01 -12.55
C MET A 153 8.50 -27.10 -13.90
N ASP A 154 9.67 -27.74 -13.92
CA ASP A 154 10.32 -28.16 -15.17
C ASP A 154 9.62 -29.38 -15.80
N GLN A 155 10.18 -29.90 -16.88
CA GLN A 155 9.63 -31.07 -17.58
C GLN A 155 9.78 -32.39 -16.80
N ASN A 156 10.63 -32.43 -15.78
CA ASN A 156 10.89 -33.60 -14.94
C ASN A 156 10.00 -33.59 -13.68
N GLY A 157 9.27 -32.50 -13.43
CA GLY A 157 8.43 -32.30 -12.25
C GLY A 157 9.17 -31.67 -11.06
N LYS A 158 10.41 -31.19 -11.24
CA LYS A 158 11.13 -30.44 -10.21
C LYS A 158 10.49 -29.07 -10.04
N LEU A 159 10.10 -28.74 -8.81
CA LEU A 159 9.44 -27.48 -8.49
C LEU A 159 10.47 -26.38 -8.16
N TYR A 160 10.53 -25.35 -9.00
CA TYR A 160 11.20 -24.09 -8.72
C TYR A 160 10.23 -23.11 -8.06
N ARG A 161 10.50 -22.78 -6.79
CA ARG A 161 9.60 -22.02 -5.92
C ARG A 161 10.09 -20.58 -5.77
N LEU A 162 9.19 -19.61 -5.93
CA LEU A 162 9.53 -18.18 -5.85
C LEU A 162 9.58 -17.72 -4.38
N ILE A 163 10.77 -17.36 -3.89
CA ILE A 163 11.00 -16.89 -2.52
C ILE A 163 11.72 -15.53 -2.53
N ASP A 164 11.32 -14.66 -1.61
CA ASP A 164 12.06 -13.44 -1.26
C ASP A 164 13.11 -13.79 -0.20
N SER A 165 14.37 -14.04 -0.62
CA SER A 165 15.43 -14.53 0.27
C SER A 165 15.70 -13.60 1.46
N LYS A 166 15.44 -12.29 1.30
CA LYS A 166 15.65 -11.26 2.32
C LYS A 166 14.70 -11.37 3.52
N THR A 167 13.67 -12.22 3.45
CA THR A 167 12.57 -12.26 4.42
C THR A 167 12.33 -13.64 5.04
N ALA A 168 13.25 -14.59 4.81
CA ALA A 168 13.09 -16.01 5.22
C ALA A 168 11.69 -16.57 4.88
N SER A 169 11.10 -16.12 3.77
CA SER A 169 9.71 -16.37 3.41
C SER A 169 9.47 -17.86 3.10
N GLU A 170 8.47 -18.49 3.70
CA GLU A 170 7.93 -19.73 3.16
C GLU A 170 6.96 -19.37 2.03
N ALA A 171 7.31 -19.75 0.80
CA ALA A 171 6.37 -19.68 -0.31
C ALA A 171 5.15 -20.56 -0.03
N ILE A 172 3.99 -20.04 -0.41
CA ILE A 172 2.66 -20.46 0.02
C ILE A 172 2.28 -21.88 -0.47
N ILE A 173 3.02 -22.42 -1.45
CA ILE A 173 2.76 -23.74 -2.05
C ILE A 173 2.91 -24.86 -0.98
N PRO A 174 1.86 -25.66 -0.70
CA PRO A 174 1.94 -26.73 0.28
C PRO A 174 2.97 -27.80 -0.09
N ARG A 175 3.91 -28.10 0.81
CA ARG A 175 4.99 -29.10 0.63
C ARG A 175 4.51 -30.54 0.33
N ARG A 176 3.21 -30.85 0.46
CA ARG A 176 2.67 -32.23 0.49
C ARG A 176 2.50 -32.91 -0.89
N HIS A 177 2.89 -32.27 -2.00
CA HIS A 177 2.65 -32.78 -3.36
C HIS A 177 3.89 -32.83 -4.30
N HIS A 178 5.07 -32.41 -3.84
CA HIS A 178 6.26 -32.29 -4.70
C HIS A 178 7.48 -32.93 -4.01
N ASN A 179 8.13 -33.88 -4.70
CA ASN A 179 9.22 -34.68 -4.12
C ASN A 179 10.62 -34.08 -4.35
N ASP A 180 10.77 -33.14 -5.28
CA ASP A 180 11.99 -32.38 -5.54
C ASP A 180 11.61 -30.89 -5.67
N ILE A 181 12.17 -30.05 -4.79
CA ILE A 181 11.84 -28.63 -4.63
C ILE A 181 13.15 -27.85 -4.50
N GLU A 182 13.28 -26.80 -5.31
CA GLU A 182 14.38 -25.83 -5.25
C GLU A 182 13.82 -24.42 -5.08
N ASP A 183 14.39 -23.67 -4.14
CA ASP A 183 13.96 -22.33 -3.80
C ASP A 183 14.78 -21.30 -4.59
N LEU A 184 14.10 -20.51 -5.43
CA LEU A 184 14.69 -19.42 -6.19
C LEU A 184 14.54 -18.09 -5.44
N ASP A 185 15.62 -17.29 -5.39
CA ASP A 185 15.61 -15.89 -4.93
C ASP A 185 14.94 -14.95 -5.95
N TRP A 186 13.69 -15.26 -6.26
CA TRP A 186 12.84 -14.59 -7.23
C TRP A 186 11.54 -14.26 -6.51
N THR A 187 11.21 -12.98 -6.36
CA THR A 187 9.96 -12.57 -5.70
C THR A 187 8.76 -12.69 -6.64
N VAL A 188 7.53 -12.69 -6.10
CA VAL A 188 6.28 -12.67 -6.88
C VAL A 188 5.97 -11.34 -7.59
N SER A 189 6.80 -10.30 -7.44
CA SER A 189 6.63 -9.01 -8.12
C SER A 189 7.57 -8.88 -9.32
N TYR A 190 7.14 -8.21 -10.40
CA TYR A 190 7.99 -7.95 -11.56
C TYR A 190 9.32 -7.27 -11.17
N LYS A 191 9.27 -6.31 -10.24
CA LYS A 191 10.44 -5.50 -9.81
C LYS A 191 11.60 -6.35 -9.30
N SER A 192 11.35 -7.19 -8.29
CA SER A 192 12.40 -8.01 -7.69
C SER A 192 12.54 -9.40 -8.34
N MET A 193 11.56 -9.87 -9.13
CA MET A 193 11.78 -11.01 -10.05
C MET A 193 12.82 -10.66 -11.11
N LEU A 194 12.64 -9.54 -11.83
CA LEU A 194 13.50 -9.10 -12.94
C LEU A 194 14.74 -8.31 -12.48
N GLY A 195 14.79 -7.89 -11.21
CA GLY A 195 15.95 -7.22 -10.60
C GLY A 195 16.28 -5.88 -11.26
N ALA A 196 15.26 -5.06 -11.48
CA ALA A 196 15.31 -3.91 -12.39
C ALA A 196 14.41 -2.76 -11.91
N THR A 197 14.62 -1.55 -12.44
CA THR A 197 13.68 -0.43 -12.23
C THR A 197 12.38 -0.64 -13.03
N ASP A 198 11.32 0.09 -12.69
CA ASP A 198 10.01 -0.05 -13.36
C ASP A 198 10.13 0.23 -14.87
N ASP A 199 10.90 1.26 -15.27
CA ASP A 199 11.14 1.61 -16.67
C ASP A 199 12.04 0.58 -17.39
N GLU A 200 13.08 0.08 -16.72
CA GLU A 200 13.90 -1.01 -17.27
C GLU A 200 13.07 -2.28 -17.52
N ILE A 201 12.07 -2.56 -16.68
CA ILE A 201 11.19 -3.73 -16.84
C ILE A 201 10.26 -3.54 -18.02
N VAL A 202 9.67 -2.35 -18.15
CA VAL A 202 8.87 -1.96 -19.31
C VAL A 202 9.68 -2.19 -20.59
N HIS A 203 10.88 -1.61 -20.69
CA HIS A 203 11.74 -1.80 -21.86
C HIS A 203 12.17 -3.27 -22.07
N LYS A 204 12.55 -4.01 -21.01
CA LYS A 204 12.93 -5.43 -21.10
C LYS A 204 11.79 -6.32 -21.61
N LEU A 205 10.55 -6.07 -21.20
CA LEU A 205 9.37 -6.84 -21.62
C LEU A 205 8.89 -6.42 -23.02
N THR A 206 8.90 -5.13 -23.36
CA THR A 206 8.57 -4.65 -24.71
C THR A 206 9.56 -5.17 -25.74
N ASN A 207 10.87 -5.05 -25.48
CA ASN A 207 11.92 -5.54 -26.39
C ASN A 207 12.01 -7.08 -26.47
N ALA A 208 11.30 -7.81 -25.61
CA ALA A 208 11.29 -9.28 -25.65
C ALA A 208 10.42 -9.85 -26.79
N GLY A 209 9.57 -9.03 -27.43
CA GLY A 209 8.67 -9.47 -28.51
C GLY A 209 7.67 -10.53 -28.03
N LEU A 210 6.85 -10.18 -27.03
CA LEU A 210 5.95 -11.11 -26.35
C LEU A 210 4.86 -11.64 -27.31
N GLY A 211 5.15 -12.78 -27.93
CA GLY A 211 4.24 -13.55 -28.77
C GLY A 211 4.64 -15.02 -28.83
N ARG A 212 4.20 -15.72 -29.88
CA ARG A 212 4.38 -17.17 -30.09
C ARG A 212 5.84 -17.62 -29.95
N ASP A 213 6.75 -16.90 -30.59
CA ASP A 213 8.17 -17.23 -30.63
C ASP A 213 8.85 -17.01 -29.28
N PHE A 214 8.47 -15.94 -28.57
CA PHE A 214 8.88 -15.72 -27.18
C PHE A 214 8.34 -16.84 -26.28
N ALA A 215 7.05 -17.16 -26.35
CA ALA A 215 6.43 -18.22 -25.55
C ALA A 215 7.12 -19.58 -25.77
N MET A 216 7.43 -19.93 -27.02
CA MET A 216 8.19 -21.14 -27.32
C MET A 216 9.62 -21.13 -26.73
N LYS A 217 10.33 -19.99 -26.79
CA LYS A 217 11.67 -19.84 -26.19
C LYS A 217 11.61 -19.90 -24.65
N ALA A 218 10.62 -19.25 -24.04
CA ALA A 218 10.41 -19.21 -22.61
C ALA A 218 10.07 -20.59 -22.03
N VAL A 219 9.12 -21.32 -22.63
CA VAL A 219 8.81 -22.70 -22.23
C VAL A 219 10.06 -23.57 -22.32
N ARG A 220 10.80 -23.54 -23.45
CA ARG A 220 12.06 -24.30 -23.58
C ARG A 220 13.09 -23.95 -22.51
N ARG A 221 13.21 -22.68 -22.11
CA ARG A 221 14.15 -22.24 -21.07
C ARG A 221 13.79 -22.79 -19.69
N LEU A 222 12.50 -22.82 -19.35
CA LEU A 222 11.99 -23.28 -18.04
C LEU A 222 11.78 -24.80 -17.97
N SER A 223 11.63 -25.47 -19.12
CA SER A 223 11.62 -26.94 -19.23
C SER A 223 13.01 -27.57 -19.12
N GLY A 224 14.06 -26.83 -19.44
CA GLY A 224 15.41 -27.37 -19.60
C GLY A 224 16.08 -27.78 -18.27
N PRO A 225 16.98 -28.76 -18.28
CA PRO A 225 17.66 -29.25 -17.08
C PRO A 225 18.76 -28.31 -16.54
N ARG A 226 18.94 -27.12 -17.14
CA ARG A 226 19.89 -26.11 -16.64
C ARG A 226 19.20 -25.18 -15.67
N HIS A 227 19.87 -24.87 -14.57
CA HIS A 227 19.29 -24.11 -13.48
C HIS A 227 18.77 -22.74 -13.98
N PRO A 228 17.60 -22.24 -13.54
CA PRO A 228 16.96 -21.05 -14.13
C PRO A 228 17.77 -19.74 -14.05
N ASN A 229 18.72 -19.63 -13.11
CA ASN A 229 19.64 -18.48 -13.04
C ASN A 229 20.80 -18.55 -14.05
N ASP A 230 21.09 -19.72 -14.63
CA ASP A 230 22.24 -19.88 -15.52
C ASP A 230 22.05 -19.06 -16.81
N GLU A 231 23.08 -18.31 -17.20
CA GLU A 231 23.13 -17.74 -18.54
C GLU A 231 23.43 -18.84 -19.56
N VAL A 232 22.60 -18.92 -20.59
CA VAL A 232 22.73 -19.90 -21.67
C VAL A 232 22.72 -19.16 -22.99
N THR A 233 23.88 -19.12 -23.66
CA THR A 233 24.07 -18.40 -24.92
C THR A 233 23.00 -18.78 -25.95
N GLY A 234 22.32 -17.78 -26.50
CA GLY A 234 21.24 -17.97 -27.48
C GLY A 234 19.87 -18.38 -26.89
N MET A 235 19.71 -18.40 -25.56
CA MET A 235 18.41 -18.59 -24.91
C MET A 235 18.00 -17.36 -24.09
N THR A 236 16.69 -17.16 -23.93
CA THR A 236 16.12 -16.14 -23.04
C THR A 236 16.56 -16.39 -21.59
N ASN A 237 16.84 -15.33 -20.82
CA ASN A 237 17.09 -15.42 -19.38
C ASN A 237 15.86 -16.02 -18.64
N GLY A 238 16.07 -16.86 -17.62
CA GLY A 238 14.99 -17.53 -16.90
C GLY A 238 13.99 -16.58 -16.22
N LYS A 239 14.46 -15.47 -15.64
CA LYS A 239 13.62 -14.45 -15.00
C LYS A 239 12.73 -13.74 -16.03
N LEU A 240 13.32 -13.38 -17.18
CA LEU A 240 12.59 -12.77 -18.29
C LEU A 240 11.57 -13.75 -18.92
N ALA A 241 11.96 -15.01 -19.07
CA ALA A 241 11.07 -16.07 -19.56
C ALA A 241 9.84 -16.24 -18.67
N LEU A 242 10.01 -16.34 -17.34
CA LEU A 242 8.89 -16.42 -16.41
C LEU A 242 8.05 -15.14 -16.41
N GLY A 243 8.69 -13.97 -16.34
CA GLY A 243 8.00 -12.67 -16.35
C GLY A 243 7.12 -12.47 -17.58
N GLY A 244 7.64 -12.74 -18.78
CA GLY A 244 6.87 -12.66 -20.02
C GLY A 244 5.74 -13.70 -20.11
N LEU A 245 5.92 -14.91 -19.55
CA LEU A 245 4.83 -15.89 -19.45
C LEU A 245 3.73 -15.47 -18.47
N ILE A 246 4.07 -14.80 -17.37
CA ILE A 246 3.07 -14.21 -16.46
C ILE A 246 2.26 -13.14 -17.18
N VAL A 247 2.90 -12.24 -17.95
CA VAL A 247 2.19 -11.25 -18.78
C VAL A 247 1.27 -11.94 -19.79
N LEU A 248 1.80 -12.89 -20.57
CA LEU A 248 1.05 -13.59 -21.62
C LEU A 248 -0.15 -14.39 -21.11
N VAL A 249 -0.04 -15.03 -19.94
CA VAL A 249 -1.07 -15.91 -19.40
C VAL A 249 -1.97 -15.18 -18.39
N CYS A 250 -1.39 -14.60 -17.35
CA CYS A 250 -2.16 -14.09 -16.20
C CYS A 250 -2.80 -12.74 -16.53
N GLU A 251 -2.07 -11.82 -17.15
CA GLU A 251 -2.62 -10.49 -17.47
C GLU A 251 -3.64 -10.57 -18.61
N SER A 252 -3.43 -11.44 -19.62
CA SER A 252 -4.45 -11.76 -20.63
C SER A 252 -5.70 -12.40 -20.04
N ALA A 253 -5.57 -13.30 -19.05
CA ALA A 253 -6.73 -13.87 -18.36
C ALA A 253 -7.52 -12.78 -17.62
N ARG A 254 -6.84 -11.83 -16.96
CA ARG A 254 -7.45 -10.73 -16.21
C ARG A 254 -8.08 -9.66 -17.08
N LEU A 255 -7.42 -9.25 -18.17
CA LEU A 255 -7.67 -7.99 -18.90
C LEU A 255 -7.89 -8.23 -20.40
N ASN A 256 -8.94 -7.63 -20.97
CA ASN A 256 -9.23 -7.73 -22.41
C ASN A 256 -8.19 -7.01 -23.30
N PRO A 257 -7.70 -5.79 -22.98
CA PRO A 257 -6.72 -5.10 -23.83
C PRO A 257 -5.43 -5.89 -24.04
N LEU A 258 -4.97 -6.62 -23.01
CA LEU A 258 -3.80 -7.49 -23.10
C LEU A 258 -4.11 -8.72 -23.99
N HIS A 259 -5.20 -9.43 -23.69
CA HIS A 259 -5.65 -10.56 -24.51
C HIS A 259 -5.78 -10.20 -26.00
N ASP A 260 -6.50 -9.13 -26.32
CA ASP A 260 -6.84 -8.76 -27.69
C ASP A 260 -5.61 -8.26 -28.47
N SER A 261 -4.70 -7.57 -27.79
CA SER A 261 -3.45 -7.12 -28.38
C SER A 261 -2.48 -8.28 -28.62
N PHE A 262 -2.40 -9.23 -27.68
CA PHE A 262 -1.67 -10.48 -27.90
C PHE A 262 -2.27 -11.35 -28.99
N ALA A 263 -3.60 -11.47 -29.10
CA ALA A 263 -4.24 -12.23 -30.16
C ALA A 263 -3.91 -11.65 -31.56
N ARG A 264 -3.94 -10.32 -31.71
CA ARG A 264 -3.52 -9.65 -32.97
C ARG A 264 -2.01 -9.80 -33.25
N GLY A 265 -1.17 -9.57 -32.24
CA GLY A 265 0.29 -9.58 -32.37
C GLY A 265 0.96 -10.95 -32.19
N TRP A 266 0.19 -12.04 -32.01
CA TRP A 266 0.72 -13.33 -31.54
C TRP A 266 1.83 -13.88 -32.43
N SER A 267 1.67 -13.77 -33.75
CA SER A 267 2.61 -14.33 -34.72
C SER A 267 3.87 -13.48 -34.92
N THR A 268 3.83 -12.18 -34.62
CA THR A 268 4.96 -11.26 -34.84
C THR A 268 5.72 -10.93 -33.55
N GLY A 269 5.04 -10.90 -32.41
CA GLY A 269 5.58 -10.48 -31.12
C GLY A 269 5.29 -9.01 -30.76
N ASP A 270 4.67 -8.25 -31.66
CA ASP A 270 4.41 -6.80 -31.51
C ASP A 270 3.15 -6.49 -30.68
N GLY A 271 2.49 -7.52 -30.13
CA GLY A 271 1.22 -7.39 -29.39
C GLY A 271 1.33 -6.70 -28.04
N PHE A 272 2.53 -6.32 -27.59
CA PHE A 272 2.77 -5.75 -26.27
C PHE A 272 3.55 -4.44 -26.35
N SER A 273 3.06 -3.42 -25.65
CA SER A 273 3.62 -2.08 -25.64
C SER A 273 3.82 -1.55 -24.23
N GLU A 274 4.68 -0.55 -24.12
CA GLU A 274 4.88 0.25 -22.91
C GLU A 274 3.57 0.88 -22.40
N GLU A 275 2.70 1.35 -23.31
CA GLU A 275 1.38 1.90 -22.94
C GLU A 275 0.52 0.84 -22.24
N LEU A 276 0.37 -0.37 -22.82
CA LEU A 276 -0.45 -1.43 -22.21
C LEU A 276 0.05 -1.79 -20.80
N MET A 277 1.36 -1.83 -20.64
CA MET A 277 2.00 -2.18 -19.38
C MET A 277 1.80 -1.10 -18.31
N ARG A 278 2.04 0.17 -18.64
CA ARG A 278 1.83 1.31 -17.70
C ARG A 278 0.35 1.55 -17.39
N LYS A 279 -0.54 1.37 -18.36
CA LYS A 279 -1.98 1.68 -18.26
C LYS A 279 -2.80 0.59 -17.56
N TYR A 280 -2.50 -0.70 -17.79
CA TYR A 280 -3.35 -1.80 -17.34
C TYR A 280 -2.68 -2.81 -16.38
N VAL A 281 -1.36 -2.97 -16.43
CA VAL A 281 -0.65 -3.93 -15.55
C VAL A 281 -0.16 -3.27 -14.26
N TRP A 282 0.37 -2.05 -14.33
CA TRP A 282 0.80 -1.30 -13.15
C TRP A 282 -0.39 -0.74 -12.36
N GLY A 283 -0.78 -1.41 -11.28
CA GLY A 283 -1.72 -0.92 -10.26
C GLY A 283 -3.19 -0.87 -10.65
N TYR A 284 -3.52 -0.83 -11.95
CA TYR A 284 -4.90 -0.76 -12.46
C TYR A 284 -5.75 -1.96 -12.01
N TYR A 285 -5.28 -3.20 -12.22
CA TYR A 285 -6.07 -4.41 -11.95
C TYR A 285 -6.73 -4.45 -10.55
N GLY A 286 -5.94 -4.20 -9.50
CA GLY A 286 -6.43 -4.21 -8.12
C GLY A 286 -7.35 -3.04 -7.79
N LYS A 287 -6.96 -1.81 -8.17
CA LYS A 287 -7.75 -0.59 -7.93
C LYS A 287 -9.11 -0.64 -8.64
N THR A 288 -9.10 -0.97 -9.93
CA THR A 288 -10.30 -1.03 -10.76
C THR A 288 -11.25 -2.15 -10.32
N SER A 289 -10.72 -3.30 -9.88
CA SER A 289 -11.54 -4.35 -9.27
C SER A 289 -12.26 -3.86 -8.00
N GLY A 290 -11.55 -3.12 -7.14
CA GLY A 290 -12.14 -2.48 -5.96
C GLY A 290 -13.25 -1.48 -6.31
N LYS A 291 -13.03 -0.61 -7.31
CA LYS A 291 -14.04 0.33 -7.83
C LYS A 291 -15.31 -0.40 -8.33
N LEU A 292 -15.15 -1.42 -9.18
CA LEU A 292 -16.28 -2.18 -9.75
C LEU A 292 -17.10 -2.91 -8.67
N ARG A 293 -16.43 -3.47 -7.64
CA ARG A 293 -17.09 -4.09 -6.49
C ARG A 293 -17.80 -3.07 -5.59
N LYS A 294 -17.20 -1.90 -5.36
CA LYS A 294 -17.84 -0.80 -4.63
C LYS A 294 -19.11 -0.34 -5.34
N TRP A 295 -19.03 -0.07 -6.64
CA TRP A 295 -20.17 0.30 -7.49
C TRP A 295 -21.31 -0.74 -7.42
N LYS A 296 -20.98 -2.04 -7.48
CA LYS A 296 -21.97 -3.12 -7.25
C LYS A 296 -22.58 -3.09 -5.84
N SER A 297 -21.78 -2.83 -4.81
CA SER A 297 -22.27 -2.77 -3.42
C SER A 297 -23.19 -1.57 -3.16
N GLU A 298 -22.98 -0.47 -3.88
CA GLU A 298 -23.81 0.75 -3.88
C GLU A 298 -25.03 0.63 -4.81
N ASN A 299 -25.45 -0.60 -5.14
CA ASN A 299 -26.54 -0.93 -6.07
C ASN A 299 -26.47 -0.18 -7.42
N TYR A 300 -25.25 0.00 -7.93
CA TYR A 300 -24.95 0.65 -9.21
C TYR A 300 -25.34 2.13 -9.29
N ALA A 301 -25.42 2.81 -8.14
CA ALA A 301 -25.49 4.26 -8.10
C ALA A 301 -24.35 4.88 -8.93
N ASN A 302 -24.68 5.92 -9.69
CA ASN A 302 -23.85 6.60 -10.69
C ASN A 302 -23.48 5.72 -11.91
N LEU A 303 -23.96 6.13 -13.08
CA LEU A 303 -23.91 5.36 -14.34
C LEU A 303 -22.69 5.73 -15.23
N ASN A 304 -21.47 5.26 -14.94
CA ASN A 304 -20.44 5.19 -16.00
C ASN A 304 -19.17 4.28 -15.86
N PRO A 305 -19.20 3.05 -15.31
CA PRO A 305 -18.01 2.19 -15.28
C PRO A 305 -17.67 1.51 -16.64
N ILE A 306 -18.14 2.05 -17.76
CA ILE A 306 -18.06 1.39 -19.07
C ILE A 306 -16.61 1.13 -19.51
N PRO A 307 -15.65 2.08 -19.42
CA PRO A 307 -14.26 1.81 -19.76
C PRO A 307 -13.61 0.74 -18.87
N GLN A 308 -13.97 0.70 -17.59
CA GLN A 308 -13.47 -0.25 -16.60
C GLN A 308 -13.99 -1.66 -16.87
N LEU A 309 -15.27 -1.80 -17.23
CA LEU A 309 -15.87 -3.07 -17.66
C LEU A 309 -15.27 -3.54 -18.99
N GLN A 310 -15.12 -2.66 -19.98
CA GLN A 310 -14.48 -3.01 -21.26
C GLN A 310 -13.05 -3.55 -21.07
N ALA A 311 -12.27 -2.94 -20.17
CA ALA A 311 -10.90 -3.36 -19.89
C ALA A 311 -10.79 -4.67 -19.08
N MET A 312 -11.73 -4.94 -18.17
CA MET A 312 -11.65 -6.03 -17.19
C MET A 312 -12.38 -7.29 -17.65
N HIS A 313 -11.87 -8.46 -17.29
CA HIS A 313 -12.62 -9.72 -17.42
C HIS A 313 -12.74 -10.45 -16.09
N LEU A 314 -11.62 -10.78 -15.44
CA LEU A 314 -11.66 -11.38 -14.09
C LEU A 314 -11.58 -10.26 -13.06
N VAL A 315 -12.49 -10.22 -12.09
CA VAL A 315 -12.52 -9.15 -11.08
C VAL A 315 -11.97 -9.65 -9.75
N LEU A 316 -10.97 -8.95 -9.20
CA LEU A 316 -10.33 -9.36 -7.95
C LEU A 316 -11.28 -9.23 -6.76
N ASN A 317 -11.44 -10.32 -6.00
CA ASN A 317 -12.27 -10.39 -4.80
C ASN A 317 -11.46 -10.00 -3.55
N ALA A 318 -10.94 -8.77 -3.54
CA ALA A 318 -10.37 -8.09 -2.38
C ALA A 318 -11.35 -7.01 -1.88
N PRO A 319 -11.57 -6.86 -0.56
CA PRO A 319 -12.56 -5.96 0.01
C PRO A 319 -12.35 -4.51 -0.45
N PRO A 320 -13.43 -3.71 -0.51
CA PRO A 320 -13.31 -2.28 -0.55
C PRO A 320 -12.87 -1.79 0.85
N PHE A 321 -11.57 -1.86 1.16
CA PHE A 321 -11.05 -1.00 2.23
C PHE A 321 -11.43 0.43 1.87
N GLN A 322 -12.06 1.13 2.81
CA GLN A 322 -12.26 2.57 2.66
C GLN A 322 -10.88 3.18 2.51
N SER A 323 -10.63 3.79 1.35
CA SER A 323 -9.42 4.53 1.07
C SER A 323 -9.50 5.83 1.87
N CYS A 324 -9.20 5.76 3.17
CA CYS A 324 -8.77 6.92 3.93
C CYS A 324 -7.66 7.61 3.11
N THR A 325 -7.78 8.92 2.92
CA THR A 325 -7.00 9.68 1.93
C THR A 325 -5.56 9.97 2.38
N GLY A 326 -4.97 9.06 3.15
CA GLY A 326 -3.66 9.20 3.78
C GLY A 326 -2.52 8.52 3.04
N HIS A 327 -1.39 8.40 3.74
CA HIS A 327 -0.12 8.01 3.15
C HIS A 327 0.19 6.52 3.17
N GLY A 328 -0.57 5.74 3.91
CA GLY A 328 -0.32 4.34 4.15
C GLY A 328 -1.12 3.41 3.26
N ARG A 329 -1.35 2.24 3.83
CA ARG A 329 -2.11 1.14 3.24
C ARG A 329 -2.63 0.24 4.37
N PRO A 330 -3.59 -0.64 4.10
CA PRO A 330 -4.04 -1.64 5.07
C PRO A 330 -2.90 -2.57 5.51
N LEU A 331 -2.52 -2.48 6.78
CA LEU A 331 -1.46 -3.28 7.41
C LEU A 331 -1.91 -3.91 8.73
N VAL A 332 -1.19 -4.94 9.14
CA VAL A 332 -1.31 -5.59 10.44
C VAL A 332 0.00 -5.42 11.18
N GLU A 333 -0.05 -4.93 12.42
CA GLU A 333 1.07 -5.03 13.35
C GLU A 333 0.87 -6.25 14.25
N LEU A 334 1.90 -7.08 14.33
CA LEU A 334 1.93 -8.26 15.19
C LEU A 334 2.73 -7.93 16.45
N LEU A 335 2.03 -7.61 17.53
CA LEU A 335 2.61 -7.01 18.73
C LEU A 335 3.32 -8.05 19.61
N ALA A 336 2.66 -9.18 19.86
CA ALA A 336 3.17 -10.27 20.69
C ALA A 336 2.60 -11.63 20.29
N VAL A 337 3.35 -12.69 20.59
CA VAL A 337 2.88 -14.08 20.54
C VAL A 337 3.31 -14.78 21.82
N HIS A 338 2.34 -15.29 22.57
CA HIS A 338 2.54 -16.11 23.77
C HIS A 338 2.30 -17.57 23.36
N ALA A 339 3.24 -18.49 23.57
CA ALA A 339 3.11 -19.85 23.01
C ALA A 339 3.68 -20.98 23.87
N ASN A 340 3.07 -22.16 23.77
CA ASN A 340 3.50 -23.42 24.37
C ASN A 340 3.96 -24.37 23.25
N LEU A 341 5.25 -24.30 22.91
CA LEU A 341 5.87 -25.10 21.87
C LEU A 341 6.82 -26.12 22.53
N SER A 342 6.54 -27.42 22.36
CA SER A 342 7.36 -28.52 22.91
C SER A 342 8.24 -29.23 21.86
N VAL A 343 7.95 -29.03 20.57
CA VAL A 343 8.61 -29.74 19.46
C VAL A 343 9.64 -28.81 18.79
N VAL A 344 10.91 -29.21 18.85
CA VAL A 344 12.03 -28.56 18.13
C VAL A 344 11.72 -28.44 16.63
N ASP A 345 12.21 -27.39 15.98
CA ASP A 345 11.93 -27.01 14.58
C ASP A 345 10.47 -26.58 14.29
N THR A 346 9.62 -26.42 15.32
CA THR A 346 8.31 -25.76 15.16
C THR A 346 8.49 -24.31 14.72
N LYS A 347 7.72 -23.89 13.72
CA LYS A 347 7.76 -22.52 13.17
C LYS A 347 6.44 -21.81 13.39
N ILE A 348 6.49 -20.49 13.55
CA ILE A 348 5.31 -19.64 13.39
C ILE A 348 5.47 -18.84 12.10
N ILE A 349 4.45 -18.87 11.25
CA ILE A 349 4.47 -18.30 9.90
C ILE A 349 3.21 -17.45 9.70
N VAL A 350 3.37 -16.20 9.24
CA VAL A 350 2.24 -15.32 8.88
C VAL A 350 2.10 -15.20 7.36
N PHE A 351 0.89 -15.39 6.84
CA PHE A 351 0.55 -15.30 5.41
C PHE A 351 -0.34 -14.09 5.17
N ASP A 352 0.03 -13.22 4.21
CA ASP A 352 -0.64 -11.93 3.90
C ASP A 352 -1.39 -11.93 2.56
N GLY A 353 -1.69 -13.12 2.01
CA GLY A 353 -2.27 -13.29 0.68
C GLY A 353 -1.27 -13.15 -0.47
N LYS A 354 -0.06 -12.60 -0.25
CA LYS A 354 1.00 -12.44 -1.26
C LYS A 354 2.21 -13.34 -0.98
N ARG A 355 2.56 -13.54 0.29
CA ARG A 355 3.71 -14.33 0.78
C ARG A 355 3.44 -14.91 2.17
N GLY A 356 4.28 -15.86 2.61
CA GLY A 356 4.35 -16.33 3.99
C GLY A 356 5.68 -15.96 4.63
N GLN A 357 5.69 -15.26 5.75
CA GLN A 357 6.91 -14.85 6.48
C GLN A 357 7.09 -15.73 7.72
N ILE A 358 8.27 -16.36 7.89
CA ILE A 358 8.60 -17.03 9.16
C ILE A 358 8.91 -15.96 10.20
N ILE A 359 8.11 -15.88 11.25
CA ILE A 359 8.25 -14.88 12.33
C ILE A 359 8.87 -15.46 13.61
N TYR A 360 8.97 -16.78 13.72
CA TYR A 360 9.64 -17.46 14.81
C TYR A 360 10.05 -18.89 14.42
N LYS A 361 11.16 -19.39 14.99
CA LYS A 361 11.61 -20.79 14.90
C LYS A 361 12.00 -21.30 16.29
N HIS A 362 11.45 -22.43 16.71
CA HIS A 362 11.72 -23.04 18.00
C HIS A 362 12.98 -23.93 17.94
N ALA A 363 14.07 -23.51 18.60
CA ALA A 363 15.40 -24.12 18.47
C ALA A 363 15.87 -24.92 19.70
N LYS A 364 15.07 -25.01 20.76
CA LYS A 364 15.37 -25.74 22.00
C LYS A 364 14.23 -26.71 22.31
N GLN A 365 14.46 -27.70 23.16
CA GLN A 365 13.38 -28.58 23.63
C GLN A 365 12.70 -27.90 24.82
N GLY A 366 11.44 -27.48 24.66
CA GLY A 366 10.67 -26.83 25.71
C GLY A 366 10.19 -27.79 26.80
N GLU A 367 10.03 -27.29 28.03
CA GLU A 367 9.25 -27.98 29.07
C GLU A 367 7.78 -27.98 28.67
N GLU A 368 7.16 -29.15 28.58
CA GLU A 368 5.78 -29.26 28.13
C GLU A 368 4.80 -28.69 29.17
N GLY A 369 3.99 -27.71 28.76
CA GLY A 369 2.88 -27.18 29.58
C GLY A 369 2.98 -25.71 29.97
N ARG A 370 4.08 -25.01 29.69
CA ARG A 370 4.24 -23.58 29.97
C ARG A 370 4.16 -22.74 28.70
N MET A 371 3.27 -21.74 28.68
CA MET A 371 3.31 -20.70 27.66
C MET A 371 4.41 -19.67 27.98
N VAL A 372 5.06 -19.16 26.93
CA VAL A 372 6.20 -18.24 27.01
C VAL A 372 6.04 -17.15 25.96
N ASP A 373 6.39 -15.91 26.30
CA ASP A 373 6.46 -14.79 25.36
C ASP A 373 7.60 -15.01 24.37
N LEU A 374 7.27 -15.02 23.09
CA LEU A 374 8.24 -15.24 22.03
C LEU A 374 8.86 -13.92 21.57
N VAL A 375 10.19 -13.85 21.61
CA VAL A 375 10.93 -12.82 20.87
C VAL A 375 10.84 -13.16 19.38
N LEU A 376 9.97 -12.43 18.67
CA LEU A 376 9.72 -12.65 17.26
C LEU A 376 10.94 -12.23 16.42
N THR A 377 11.29 -13.04 15.43
CA THR A 377 12.35 -12.73 14.45
C THR A 377 11.82 -11.97 13.24
N GLY A 378 10.51 -11.77 13.13
CA GLY A 378 9.84 -11.03 12.06
C GLY A 378 8.53 -10.41 12.54
N PRO A 379 7.72 -9.83 11.63
CA PRO A 379 7.87 -9.84 10.18
C PRO A 379 9.06 -9.02 9.67
N TYR A 380 9.50 -9.31 8.45
CA TYR A 380 10.59 -8.62 7.75
C TYR A 380 10.09 -7.59 6.73
N ARG A 381 8.77 -7.56 6.50
CA ARG A 381 8.02 -6.59 5.69
C ARG A 381 6.60 -6.50 6.26
N GLY A 382 5.95 -5.34 6.12
CA GLY A 382 4.60 -5.11 6.63
C GLY A 382 3.62 -6.19 6.16
N ILE A 383 2.88 -6.75 7.11
CA ILE A 383 1.84 -7.76 6.87
C ILE A 383 0.64 -7.01 6.28
N SER A 384 0.16 -7.43 5.11
CA SER A 384 -0.96 -6.75 4.46
C SER A 384 -2.30 -7.13 5.10
N ALA A 385 -3.12 -6.13 5.44
CA ALA A 385 -4.50 -6.33 5.88
C ALA A 385 -5.52 -6.35 4.73
N TYR A 386 -5.08 -6.20 3.47
CA TYR A 386 -5.94 -5.94 2.29
C TYR A 386 -7.06 -6.94 2.02
N ALA A 387 -7.07 -8.12 2.65
CA ALA A 387 -8.21 -9.05 2.62
C ALA A 387 -8.22 -9.91 3.90
N SER A 388 -7.28 -10.84 3.98
CA SER A 388 -7.17 -11.75 5.12
C SER A 388 -5.71 -12.08 5.37
N PHE A 389 -5.42 -12.47 6.60
CA PHE A 389 -4.12 -13.01 6.97
C PHE A 389 -4.28 -14.26 7.83
N THR A 390 -3.30 -15.15 7.75
CA THR A 390 -3.31 -16.44 8.44
C THR A 390 -2.02 -16.58 9.24
N ILE A 391 -2.12 -16.87 10.54
CA ILE A 391 -0.96 -17.16 11.39
C ILE A 391 -0.97 -18.66 11.68
N LYS A 392 0.07 -19.36 11.25
CA LYS A 392 0.18 -20.82 11.27
C LYS A 392 1.30 -21.27 12.19
N VAL A 393 1.01 -22.23 13.07
CA VAL A 393 2.01 -22.98 13.84
C VAL A 393 2.30 -24.29 13.09
N ASP A 394 3.48 -24.36 12.47
CA ASP A 394 3.94 -25.50 11.67
C ASP A 394 4.80 -26.43 12.54
N ILE A 395 4.18 -27.49 13.06
CA ILE A 395 4.84 -28.51 13.89
C ILE A 395 5.34 -29.66 12.99
N PRO A 396 6.64 -30.04 13.07
CA PRO A 396 7.19 -31.13 12.29
C PRO A 396 6.39 -32.44 12.39
N LYS A 397 6.07 -33.04 11.24
CA LYS A 397 5.32 -34.30 11.08
C LYS A 397 3.87 -34.29 11.61
N ALA A 398 3.36 -33.17 12.11
CA ALA A 398 1.97 -33.02 12.55
C ALA A 398 1.11 -32.31 11.47
N ASN A 399 -0.19 -32.13 11.77
CA ASN A 399 -1.00 -31.17 11.04
C ASN A 399 -0.80 -29.78 11.66
N PRO A 400 -0.60 -28.72 10.85
CA PRO A 400 -0.43 -27.37 11.37
C PRO A 400 -1.72 -26.84 11.96
N ALA A 401 -1.59 -26.10 13.06
CA ALA A 401 -2.66 -25.29 13.62
C ALA A 401 -2.62 -23.87 13.04
N ARG A 402 -3.75 -23.17 12.99
CA ARG A 402 -3.80 -21.81 12.44
C ARG A 402 -4.92 -20.95 13.03
N PHE A 403 -4.65 -19.65 13.07
CA PHE A 403 -5.60 -18.56 13.23
C PHE A 403 -5.76 -17.86 11.88
N GLU A 404 -6.98 -17.48 11.50
CA GLU A 404 -7.28 -16.74 10.27
C GLU A 404 -8.14 -15.54 10.64
N TRP A 405 -7.74 -14.36 10.16
CA TRP A 405 -8.54 -13.13 10.23
C TRP A 405 -8.95 -12.75 8.82
N ASP A 406 -10.24 -12.44 8.62
CA ASP A 406 -10.82 -12.10 7.32
C ASP A 406 -11.65 -10.82 7.44
N CYS A 407 -11.34 -9.82 6.62
CA CYS A 407 -12.10 -8.59 6.43
C CYS A 407 -13.58 -8.78 6.08
N TYR A 408 -13.94 -9.93 5.48
CA TYR A 408 -15.30 -10.23 5.05
C TYR A 408 -16.18 -10.77 6.18
N ASP A 409 -15.58 -11.13 7.32
CA ASP A 409 -16.32 -11.46 8.53
C ASP A 409 -16.72 -10.15 9.21
N GLN A 410 -18.03 -9.93 9.31
CA GLN A 410 -18.59 -8.71 9.88
C GLN A 410 -18.21 -8.52 11.37
N SER A 411 -17.87 -9.60 12.08
CA SER A 411 -17.35 -9.55 13.46
C SER A 411 -15.91 -9.03 13.57
N ASN A 412 -15.23 -8.82 12.44
CA ASN A 412 -13.90 -8.21 12.39
C ASN A 412 -13.92 -6.70 12.07
N ALA A 413 -15.08 -6.12 11.75
CA ALA A 413 -15.19 -4.69 11.43
C ALA A 413 -14.72 -3.81 12.60
N ASP A 414 -15.22 -4.06 13.81
CA ASP A 414 -14.88 -3.33 15.04
C ASP A 414 -13.43 -3.54 15.52
N LYS A 415 -12.64 -4.39 14.83
CA LYS A 415 -11.23 -4.67 15.13
C LYS A 415 -10.26 -3.87 14.25
N VAL A 416 -10.76 -3.22 13.20
CA VAL A 416 -9.98 -2.36 12.31
C VAL A 416 -9.88 -0.96 12.92
N ASP A 417 -8.68 -0.39 12.96
CA ASP A 417 -8.34 0.90 13.58
C ASP A 417 -8.73 1.02 15.07
N ALA A 418 -8.98 -0.12 15.73
CA ALA A 418 -9.29 -0.18 17.15
C ALA A 418 -8.13 0.32 18.02
N VAL A 419 -8.43 1.19 18.98
CA VAL A 419 -7.45 1.77 19.92
C VAL A 419 -6.76 0.69 20.77
N ASN A 420 -7.45 -0.41 21.06
CA ASN A 420 -6.90 -1.55 21.79
C ASN A 420 -6.56 -2.69 20.81
N PRO A 421 -5.39 -3.35 20.97
CA PRO A 421 -5.07 -4.57 20.24
C PRO A 421 -6.11 -5.68 20.38
N SER A 422 -6.29 -6.42 19.29
CA SER A 422 -7.10 -7.64 19.22
C SER A 422 -6.31 -8.88 19.60
N TYR A 423 -7.02 -9.93 19.98
CA TYR A 423 -6.47 -11.22 20.40
C TYR A 423 -6.96 -12.36 19.49
N GLY A 424 -6.12 -13.37 19.27
CA GLY A 424 -6.43 -14.56 18.50
C GLY A 424 -5.80 -15.81 19.10
N GLU A 425 -6.55 -16.90 19.16
CA GLU A 425 -6.10 -18.19 19.70
C GLU A 425 -5.76 -19.16 18.56
N ILE A 426 -4.67 -19.90 18.71
CA ILE A 426 -4.27 -21.01 17.84
C ILE A 426 -4.36 -22.31 18.64
N LYS A 427 -5.33 -23.15 18.30
CA LYS A 427 -5.54 -24.47 18.92
C LYS A 427 -5.20 -25.59 17.96
N ASP A 428 -4.69 -26.69 18.50
CA ASP A 428 -4.46 -27.91 17.72
C ASP A 428 -5.77 -28.66 17.39
N LYS A 429 -5.64 -29.77 16.65
CA LYS A 429 -6.75 -30.64 16.26
C LYS A 429 -7.55 -31.25 17.42
N ASP A 430 -6.97 -31.30 18.61
CA ASP A 430 -7.54 -31.89 19.83
C ASP A 430 -8.02 -30.77 20.79
N GLY A 431 -7.96 -29.50 20.37
CA GLY A 431 -8.43 -28.33 21.12
C GLY A 431 -7.38 -27.70 22.05
N LYS A 432 -6.16 -28.24 22.15
CA LYS A 432 -5.09 -27.72 23.01
C LYS A 432 -4.60 -26.37 22.48
N LEU A 433 -4.56 -25.36 23.35
CA LEU A 433 -4.00 -24.05 23.03
C LEU A 433 -2.48 -24.17 22.80
N LEU A 434 -2.03 -23.76 21.61
CA LEU A 434 -0.62 -23.74 21.22
C LEU A 434 -0.03 -22.34 21.28
N ALA A 435 -0.81 -21.32 20.88
CA ALA A 435 -0.39 -19.92 20.94
C ALA A 435 -1.58 -18.97 21.07
N GLU A 436 -1.35 -17.86 21.77
CA GLU A 436 -2.16 -16.65 21.77
C GLU A 436 -1.40 -15.57 21.00
N VAL A 437 -2.13 -14.75 20.26
CA VAL A 437 -1.57 -13.72 19.38
C VAL A 437 -2.23 -12.38 19.66
N THR A 438 -1.41 -11.36 19.92
CA THR A 438 -1.84 -9.97 20.07
C THR A 438 -1.49 -9.20 18.79
N TYR A 439 -2.49 -8.61 18.14
CA TYR A 439 -2.33 -7.93 16.84
C TYR A 439 -3.22 -6.69 16.73
N ALA A 440 -2.84 -5.76 15.86
CA ALA A 440 -3.65 -4.61 15.49
C ALA A 440 -3.83 -4.56 13.97
N VAL A 441 -5.05 -4.35 13.50
CA VAL A 441 -5.37 -4.19 12.07
C VAL A 441 -5.64 -2.71 11.81
N MET A 442 -4.94 -2.13 10.84
CA MET A 442 -5.02 -0.71 10.50
C MET A 442 -5.45 -0.56 9.05
N SER A 443 -6.39 0.34 8.76
CA SER A 443 -6.80 0.65 7.39
C SER A 443 -5.79 1.55 6.67
N ASP A 444 -5.14 2.46 7.40
CA ASP A 444 -4.13 3.39 6.89
C ASP A 444 -2.88 3.43 7.77
N ALA A 445 -1.85 2.68 7.35
CA ALA A 445 -0.59 2.57 8.07
C ALA A 445 0.65 2.51 7.16
N LEU A 446 1.77 3.03 7.67
CA LEU A 446 3.10 2.94 7.06
C LEU A 446 3.87 1.71 7.57
N GLU A 447 4.72 1.15 6.71
CA GLU A 447 5.76 0.19 7.10
C GLU A 447 6.98 0.98 7.60
N ALA A 448 7.16 1.05 8.92
CA ALA A 448 8.35 1.59 9.57
C ALA A 448 9.42 0.50 9.65
N THR A 449 10.55 0.69 8.98
CA THR A 449 11.70 -0.20 9.04
C THR A 449 12.81 0.48 9.84
N VAL A 450 13.04 0.03 11.07
CA VAL A 450 14.21 0.43 11.85
C VAL A 450 15.44 -0.12 11.13
N GLN A 451 16.22 0.77 10.51
CA GLN A 451 17.37 0.37 9.69
C GLN A 451 18.57 0.06 10.58
N GLN A 452 18.82 0.92 11.56
CA GLN A 452 19.97 0.83 12.47
C GLN A 452 19.58 1.33 13.85
N VAL A 453 20.11 0.66 14.89
CA VAL A 453 20.17 1.18 16.25
C VAL A 453 21.64 1.17 16.64
N MET A 454 22.20 2.36 16.82
CA MET A 454 23.61 2.58 17.12
C MET A 454 23.75 3.11 18.54
N LEU A 455 24.71 2.55 19.28
CA LEU A 455 25.07 2.92 20.64
C LEU A 455 26.50 3.47 20.66
N ARG A 456 26.73 4.57 21.38
CA ARG A 456 28.07 5.12 21.65
C ARG A 456 28.23 5.39 23.15
N LEU A 457 29.28 4.84 23.73
CA LEU A 457 29.62 5.07 25.14
C LEU A 457 30.43 6.37 25.29
N LYS A 458 30.11 7.14 26.33
CA LYS A 458 30.68 8.49 26.58
C LYS A 458 32.20 8.57 26.52
N ASP A 459 32.88 7.64 27.19
CA ASP A 459 34.33 7.66 27.38
C ASP A 459 35.10 6.89 26.29
N GLY A 460 34.45 6.61 25.15
CA GLY A 460 35.04 5.85 24.04
C GLY A 460 35.44 4.41 24.39
N HIS A 461 34.90 3.88 25.49
CA HIS A 461 35.20 2.54 26.00
C HIS A 461 34.69 1.43 25.07
N THR A 462 35.36 0.29 25.10
CA THR A 462 34.91 -0.91 24.40
C THR A 462 33.70 -1.51 25.13
N LEU A 463 32.60 -1.71 24.40
CA LEU A 463 31.45 -2.46 24.87
C LEU A 463 31.78 -3.96 24.89
N ASN A 464 31.58 -4.61 26.04
CA ASN A 464 31.84 -6.04 26.24
C ASN A 464 30.55 -6.87 26.14
N ASP A 465 29.51 -6.49 26.87
CA ASP A 465 28.17 -7.10 26.79
C ASP A 465 27.08 -6.01 26.79
N VAL A 466 25.92 -6.33 26.20
CA VAL A 466 24.72 -5.50 26.26
C VAL A 466 23.47 -6.37 26.27
N HIS A 467 22.66 -6.21 27.30
CA HIS A 467 21.44 -6.97 27.53
C HIS A 467 20.31 -6.05 28.00
N GLY A 468 19.07 -6.50 27.98
CA GLY A 468 17.89 -5.66 28.23
C GLY A 468 16.86 -5.80 27.11
N GLU A 469 16.08 -4.76 26.84
CA GLU A 469 15.09 -4.76 25.76
C GLU A 469 14.97 -3.42 25.01
N ILE A 470 14.65 -3.52 23.72
CA ILE A 470 14.22 -2.38 22.90
C ILE A 470 12.82 -2.68 22.38
N LYS A 471 11.89 -1.75 22.57
CA LYS A 471 10.49 -1.86 22.13
C LYS A 471 10.13 -0.75 21.16
N ALA A 472 9.34 -1.09 20.16
CA ALA A 472 8.58 -0.17 19.35
C ALA A 472 7.15 -0.07 19.89
N ARG A 473 6.78 1.07 20.49
CA ARG A 473 5.41 1.33 20.96
C ARG A 473 4.75 2.39 20.09
N ILE A 474 3.56 2.09 19.61
CA ILE A 474 2.72 3.01 18.84
C ILE A 474 1.92 3.85 19.84
N ASP A 475 1.83 5.17 19.62
CA ASP A 475 1.08 6.04 20.53
C ASP A 475 -0.42 5.64 20.64
N GLY A 476 -0.89 5.52 21.89
CA GLY A 476 -2.19 4.98 22.26
C GLY A 476 -2.25 3.46 22.46
N PHE A 477 -1.26 2.68 21.97
CA PHE A 477 -1.21 1.24 22.19
C PHE A 477 -0.49 0.88 23.49
N LYS A 478 -1.12 0.01 24.30
CA LYS A 478 -0.58 -0.45 25.60
C LYS A 478 0.56 -1.46 25.48
N VAL A 479 0.69 -2.12 24.33
CA VAL A 479 1.69 -3.16 24.06
C VAL A 479 2.64 -2.65 23.00
N GLY A 480 3.95 -2.83 23.21
CA GLY A 480 4.99 -2.50 22.24
C GLY A 480 5.65 -3.76 21.67
N SER A 481 6.02 -3.72 20.40
CA SER A 481 6.69 -4.82 19.69
C SER A 481 8.16 -4.88 20.10
N ILE A 482 8.60 -6.02 20.63
CA ILE A 482 10.01 -6.23 21.04
C ILE A 482 10.89 -6.33 19.79
N LEU A 483 11.87 -5.44 19.67
CA LEU A 483 12.86 -5.41 18.58
C LEU A 483 14.18 -6.07 18.99
N PHE A 484 14.56 -5.99 20.26
CA PHE A 484 15.82 -6.50 20.82
C PHE A 484 15.55 -7.05 22.22
N LYS A 485 16.05 -8.26 22.53
CA LYS A 485 15.99 -8.84 23.89
C LYS A 485 17.03 -9.95 24.16
N PRO A 486 18.34 -9.69 24.02
CA PRO A 486 19.36 -10.63 24.47
C PRO A 486 19.44 -10.67 26.00
N THR A 487 19.74 -11.85 26.54
CA THR A 487 20.06 -12.05 27.96
C THR A 487 21.55 -11.87 28.20
N GLN A 488 21.95 -11.49 29.42
CA GLN A 488 23.36 -11.38 29.82
C GLN A 488 24.15 -12.64 29.43
N GLY A 489 25.33 -12.45 28.83
CA GLY A 489 26.19 -13.57 28.38
C GLY A 489 25.64 -14.41 27.22
N ALA A 490 24.62 -13.96 26.48
CA ALA A 490 24.09 -14.67 25.30
C ALA A 490 25.02 -14.69 24.08
N GLY A 491 26.20 -14.06 24.17
CA GLY A 491 27.12 -13.85 23.06
C GLY A 491 26.97 -12.46 22.44
N GLN A 492 27.88 -12.11 21.53
CA GLN A 492 27.99 -10.75 21.01
C GLN A 492 26.81 -10.39 20.09
N CYS A 493 25.87 -9.61 20.61
CA CYS A 493 24.63 -9.16 19.95
C CYS A 493 24.77 -7.81 19.22
N PHE A 494 26.01 -7.37 18.96
CA PHE A 494 26.34 -6.07 18.37
C PHE A 494 27.57 -6.18 17.46
N SER A 495 27.88 -5.13 16.71
CA SER A 495 29.05 -5.08 15.83
C SER A 495 29.64 -3.66 15.75
N PRO A 496 30.99 -3.49 15.74
CA PRO A 496 31.60 -2.16 15.60
C PRO A 496 31.22 -1.50 14.27
N ALA A 497 30.89 -0.21 14.30
CA ALA A 497 30.38 0.54 13.14
C ALA A 497 31.23 1.75 12.73
N GLY A 498 32.42 1.95 13.34
CA GLY A 498 33.26 3.13 13.16
C GLY A 498 32.98 4.22 14.21
N ASP A 499 33.88 5.19 14.37
CA ASP A 499 33.76 6.36 15.26
C ASP A 499 33.20 6.07 16.68
N SER A 500 33.65 4.97 17.29
CA SER A 500 33.23 4.46 18.61
C SER A 500 31.73 4.08 18.72
N TRP A 501 31.06 3.82 17.60
CA TRP A 501 29.70 3.30 17.55
C TRP A 501 29.63 1.77 17.49
N PHE A 502 28.61 1.22 18.13
CA PHE A 502 28.23 -0.19 18.11
C PHE A 502 26.81 -0.33 17.52
N LEU A 503 26.68 -1.07 16.42
CA LEU A 503 25.39 -1.40 15.80
C LEU A 503 24.79 -2.61 16.52
N LEU A 504 23.57 -2.47 17.07
CA LEU A 504 22.87 -3.56 17.75
C LEU A 504 22.14 -4.46 16.75
N GLN A 505 22.23 -5.79 16.95
CA GLN A 505 21.56 -6.78 16.11
C GLN A 505 20.13 -7.02 16.60
N LEU A 506 19.16 -6.35 15.97
CA LEU A 506 17.74 -6.51 16.27
C LEU A 506 17.24 -7.92 15.89
N ALA A 507 16.35 -8.48 16.71
CA ALA A 507 15.65 -9.73 16.42
C ALA A 507 14.65 -9.56 15.28
N ARG A 508 13.90 -8.43 15.28
CA ARG A 508 13.04 -7.95 14.20
C ARG A 508 13.15 -6.44 14.09
N ASN A 509 12.86 -5.88 12.92
CA ASN A 509 13.07 -4.45 12.66
C ASN A 509 11.97 -3.75 11.87
N VAL A 510 10.89 -4.46 11.48
CA VAL A 510 9.74 -3.86 10.80
C VAL A 510 8.54 -3.78 11.75
N VAL A 511 7.86 -2.63 11.73
CA VAL A 511 6.65 -2.32 12.50
C VAL A 511 5.65 -1.63 11.57
N ALA A 512 4.38 -1.99 11.63
CA ALA A 512 3.31 -1.24 10.96
C ALA A 512 2.76 -0.17 11.92
N VAL A 513 2.74 1.10 11.49
CA VAL A 513 2.35 2.25 12.33
C VAL A 513 1.22 3.01 11.63
N PRO A 514 0.10 3.33 12.31
CA PRO A 514 -0.98 4.12 11.71
C PRO A 514 -0.47 5.47 11.20
N CYS A 515 -1.10 6.01 10.16
CA CYS A 515 -0.85 7.38 9.74
C CYS A 515 -1.36 8.37 10.81
N GLY A 516 -0.57 9.41 11.09
CA GLY A 516 -0.83 10.38 12.15
C GLY A 516 -0.49 9.90 13.57
N LYS A 517 0.21 8.76 13.72
CA LYS A 517 0.61 8.20 15.02
C LYS A 517 2.12 8.18 15.19
N VAL A 518 2.56 8.62 16.38
CA VAL A 518 3.96 8.62 16.79
C VAL A 518 4.42 7.19 17.09
N LEU A 519 5.58 6.83 16.56
CA LEU A 519 6.32 5.63 16.94
C LEU A 519 7.36 5.98 18.01
N HIS A 520 7.23 5.38 19.18
CA HIS A 520 8.23 5.44 20.24
C HIS A 520 9.19 4.26 20.13
N ILE A 521 10.49 4.54 20.11
CA ILE A 521 11.53 3.55 20.31
C ILE A 521 12.02 3.70 21.75
N GLU A 522 11.59 2.77 22.59
CA GLU A 522 11.99 2.63 23.99
C GLU A 522 13.21 1.73 24.08
N VAL A 523 14.27 2.25 24.67
CA VAL A 523 15.53 1.55 24.90
C VAL A 523 15.72 1.45 26.41
N ASP A 524 15.71 0.22 26.94
CA ASP A 524 15.98 -0.13 28.34
C ASP A 524 17.08 -1.20 28.33
N LEU A 525 18.32 -0.75 28.45
CA LEU A 525 19.50 -1.60 28.30
C LEU A 525 20.40 -1.53 29.53
N LYS A 526 21.24 -2.56 29.65
CA LYS A 526 22.37 -2.62 30.56
C LYS A 526 23.62 -2.91 29.77
N THR A 527 24.61 -2.04 29.90
CA THR A 527 25.88 -2.09 29.16
C THR A 527 27.01 -2.45 30.12
N GLU A 528 27.87 -3.39 29.71
CA GLU A 528 29.11 -3.71 30.42
C GLU A 528 30.29 -3.18 29.61
N ALA A 529 31.05 -2.26 30.20
CA ALA A 529 32.27 -1.70 29.63
C ALA A 529 33.52 -2.39 30.21
N SER A 530 34.68 -2.18 29.57
CA SER A 530 35.96 -2.78 29.96
C SER A 530 36.62 -2.20 31.22
N ASN A 531 35.86 -1.56 32.12
CA ASN A 531 36.39 -0.76 33.23
C ASN A 531 36.00 -1.29 34.63
N ASP A 532 35.59 -2.57 34.72
CA ASP A 532 35.26 -3.31 35.96
C ASP A 532 34.13 -2.72 36.84
N GLN A 533 33.38 -1.73 36.34
CA GLN A 533 32.29 -1.07 37.10
C GLN A 533 30.95 -1.85 37.11
N GLY A 534 30.89 -3.01 36.46
CA GLY A 534 29.68 -3.82 36.33
C GLY A 534 28.67 -3.27 35.30
N PRO A 535 27.46 -3.85 35.22
CA PRO A 535 26.46 -3.45 34.24
C PRO A 535 25.82 -2.09 34.61
N MET A 536 25.98 -1.09 33.74
CA MET A 536 25.34 0.22 33.90
C MET A 536 24.01 0.30 33.15
N PRO A 537 22.96 0.91 33.72
CA PRO A 537 21.70 1.13 33.02
C PRO A 537 21.83 2.22 31.95
N LEU A 538 21.07 2.07 30.88
CA LEU A 538 20.93 3.01 29.78
C LEU A 538 19.46 3.03 29.36
N GLU A 539 18.79 4.15 29.60
CA GLU A 539 17.37 4.34 29.29
C GLU A 539 17.17 5.56 28.37
N VAL A 540 16.52 5.35 27.21
CA VAL A 540 16.24 6.40 26.21
C VAL A 540 14.88 6.17 25.55
N ASN A 541 14.11 7.23 25.32
CA ASN A 541 12.87 7.20 24.53
C ASN A 541 13.00 8.13 23.31
N LEU A 542 13.09 7.56 22.11
CA LEU A 542 13.14 8.34 20.87
C LEU A 542 11.75 8.36 20.22
N LYS A 543 11.31 9.53 19.74
CA LYS A 543 10.01 9.73 19.11
C LYS A 543 10.18 9.92 17.60
N PHE A 544 9.35 9.22 16.82
CA PHE A 544 9.35 9.31 15.36
C PHE A 544 7.93 9.56 14.87
N ASP A 545 7.70 10.74 14.30
CA ASP A 545 6.49 11.03 13.52
C ASP A 545 6.57 10.32 12.16
N ASN A 546 5.43 10.18 11.48
CA ASN A 546 5.37 9.55 10.15
C ASN A 546 6.23 10.35 9.14
N GLY A 547 7.44 9.86 8.86
CA GLY A 547 8.40 10.50 7.95
C GLY A 547 9.74 10.88 8.59
N THR A 548 9.83 10.94 9.93
CA THR A 548 11.10 11.21 10.63
C THR A 548 12.11 10.09 10.33
N LEU A 549 13.24 10.43 9.72
CA LEU A 549 14.21 9.43 9.23
C LEU A 549 15.28 9.02 10.25
N SER A 550 15.60 9.89 11.21
CA SER A 550 16.67 9.68 12.18
C SER A 550 16.39 10.49 13.45
N GLN A 551 16.78 9.94 14.60
CA GLN A 551 16.86 10.63 15.89
C GLN A 551 18.10 10.15 16.65
N SER A 552 18.69 11.01 17.47
CA SER A 552 19.59 10.57 18.56
C SER A 552 19.26 11.27 19.87
N SER A 553 19.61 10.64 20.99
CA SER A 553 19.46 11.19 22.33
C SER A 553 20.54 10.62 23.24
N LEU A 554 20.87 11.39 24.27
CA LEU A 554 21.75 10.98 25.36
C LEU A 554 20.94 10.36 26.51
N ASP A 555 21.54 9.46 27.27
CA ASP A 555 21.08 9.07 28.62
C ASP A 555 21.68 10.01 29.70
N ASP A 556 21.25 9.85 30.96
CA ASP A 556 21.76 10.63 32.10
C ASP A 556 23.26 10.44 32.37
N ASN A 557 23.84 9.32 31.91
CA ASN A 557 25.26 9.04 32.03
C ASN A 557 26.09 9.72 30.92
N GLY A 558 25.44 10.13 29.82
CA GLY A 558 26.00 10.75 28.62
C GLY A 558 26.41 9.75 27.53
N ASN A 559 25.89 8.52 27.57
CA ASN A 559 25.92 7.59 26.44
C ASN A 559 24.89 8.04 25.39
N GLU A 560 25.18 7.83 24.10
CA GLU A 560 24.28 8.22 23.02
C GLU A 560 23.66 7.01 22.32
N VAL A 561 22.35 7.08 22.07
CA VAL A 561 21.65 6.17 21.17
C VAL A 561 21.19 6.95 19.95
N LYS A 562 21.50 6.43 18.75
CA LYS A 562 20.98 6.90 17.47
C LYS A 562 20.14 5.80 16.83
N VAL A 563 18.97 6.16 16.30
CA VAL A 563 18.06 5.25 15.60
C VAL A 563 17.68 5.84 14.24
N ASP A 564 17.85 5.05 13.19
CA ASP A 564 17.47 5.40 11.82
C ASP A 564 16.25 4.58 11.38
N ILE A 565 15.24 5.23 10.81
CA ILE A 565 13.98 4.61 10.34
C ILE A 565 13.71 4.97 8.89
N ALA A 566 13.41 3.95 8.08
CA ALA A 566 12.86 4.13 6.74
C ALA A 566 11.35 3.89 6.75
N TRP A 567 10.59 4.86 6.25
CA TRP A 567 9.15 4.78 6.11
C TRP A 567 8.75 4.32 4.69
N TYR A 568 7.83 3.37 4.59
CA TYR A 568 7.26 2.93 3.31
C TYR A 568 5.72 3.00 3.29
N PRO A 569 5.12 3.66 2.28
CA PRO A 569 5.78 4.43 1.21
C PRO A 569 6.54 5.65 1.74
N GLU A 570 7.52 6.13 0.96
CA GLU A 570 8.45 7.18 1.37
C GLU A 570 7.73 8.52 1.61
N VAL A 571 7.52 8.88 2.87
CA VAL A 571 7.03 10.19 3.28
C VAL A 571 8.21 11.17 3.25
N LYS A 572 8.27 12.01 2.21
CA LYS A 572 9.23 13.11 2.18
C LYS A 572 8.67 14.26 3.00
N GLU A 573 9.39 14.68 4.03
CA GLU A 573 9.14 15.96 4.72
C GLU A 573 9.15 17.10 3.69
N MET A 574 8.04 17.83 3.58
CA MET A 574 7.87 18.82 2.52
C MET A 574 7.00 20.01 2.97
N SER A 575 7.32 20.62 4.12
CA SER A 575 6.92 22.02 4.34
C SER A 575 7.81 22.92 3.48
N ARG A 576 7.24 23.61 2.49
CA ARG A 576 7.96 24.59 1.68
C ARG A 576 7.76 25.97 2.27
N ASN A 577 8.86 26.63 2.63
CA ASN A 577 8.82 28.03 3.04
C ASN A 577 8.74 28.90 1.78
N VAL A 578 7.62 29.60 1.58
CA VAL A 578 7.57 30.70 0.62
C VAL A 578 8.02 31.94 1.38
N ALA A 579 9.16 32.50 0.97
CA ALA A 579 9.73 33.67 1.63
C ALA A 579 8.75 34.86 1.63
N THR A 580 8.91 35.74 2.62
CA THR A 580 8.01 36.84 2.99
C THR A 580 7.40 37.61 1.82
N PHE A 581 6.09 37.88 1.91
CA PHE A 581 5.30 38.71 1.00
C PHE A 581 5.10 40.10 1.64
N PRO A 582 5.81 41.14 1.15
CA PRO A 582 5.66 42.49 1.68
C PRO A 582 4.39 43.14 1.15
N ILE A 583 3.58 43.73 2.03
CA ILE A 583 2.41 44.52 1.65
C ILE A 583 2.85 45.97 1.37
N GLU A 584 3.34 46.19 0.15
CA GLU A 584 3.98 47.43 -0.30
C GLU A 584 3.25 48.05 -1.52
N ASP A 585 3.95 48.23 -2.64
CA ASP A 585 3.39 48.68 -3.92
C ASP A 585 2.89 47.49 -4.76
N VAL A 586 2.24 47.83 -5.87
CA VAL A 586 1.65 46.84 -6.80
C VAL A 586 2.71 45.96 -7.46
N ALA A 587 3.91 46.48 -7.76
CA ALA A 587 4.97 45.68 -8.39
C ALA A 587 5.57 44.67 -7.40
N THR A 588 5.60 44.97 -6.11
CA THR A 588 5.93 43.99 -5.07
C THR A 588 4.82 42.94 -4.89
N PHE A 589 3.54 43.31 -5.01
CA PHE A 589 2.42 42.35 -5.05
C PHE A 589 2.54 41.38 -6.25
N GLU A 590 2.67 41.90 -7.47
CA GLU A 590 2.80 41.10 -8.70
C GLU A 590 4.03 40.17 -8.65
N ARG A 591 5.16 40.68 -8.14
CA ARG A 591 6.39 39.88 -7.94
C ARG A 591 6.19 38.76 -6.93
N SER A 592 5.41 39.00 -5.87
CA SER A 592 5.10 38.01 -4.84
C SER A 592 4.21 36.89 -5.40
N ILE A 593 3.13 37.23 -6.13
CA ILE A 593 2.27 36.24 -6.80
C ILE A 593 3.02 35.47 -7.88
N THR A 594 3.87 36.13 -8.67
CA THR A 594 4.76 35.46 -9.64
C THR A 594 5.73 34.48 -8.96
N THR A 595 6.24 34.84 -7.77
CA THR A 595 7.11 33.96 -6.98
C THR A 595 6.34 32.79 -6.39
N LEU A 596 5.08 32.97 -5.97
CA LEU A 596 4.19 31.89 -5.55
C LEU A 596 3.99 30.88 -6.67
N ARG A 597 3.57 31.37 -7.85
CA ARG A 597 3.32 30.58 -9.06
C ARG A 597 4.55 29.76 -9.45
N ARG A 598 5.74 30.35 -9.47
CA ARG A 598 7.01 29.64 -9.75
C ARG A 598 7.35 28.57 -8.71
N THR A 599 7.15 28.86 -7.42
CA THR A 599 7.43 27.91 -6.32
C THR A 599 6.47 26.71 -6.34
N LEU A 600 5.22 26.93 -6.75
CA LEU A 600 4.21 25.89 -6.96
C LEU A 600 4.50 25.05 -8.21
N ALA A 601 4.85 25.69 -9.33
CA ALA A 601 5.22 25.03 -10.59
C ALA A 601 6.46 24.11 -10.45
N ASN A 602 7.45 24.53 -9.66
CA ASN A 602 8.63 23.72 -9.35
C ASN A 602 8.29 22.58 -8.37
N ASN A 603 7.54 21.56 -8.79
CA ASN A 603 7.14 20.41 -7.97
C ASN A 603 7.54 19.06 -8.63
N PRO A 604 7.50 17.92 -7.92
CA PRO A 604 7.92 16.62 -8.49
C PRO A 604 7.07 16.13 -9.68
N ASP A 605 5.86 16.67 -9.83
CA ASP A 605 4.93 16.40 -10.94
C ASP A 605 4.92 17.57 -11.95
N SER A 606 5.98 18.39 -11.97
CA SER A 606 6.07 19.61 -12.79
C SER A 606 5.84 19.32 -14.27
N GLY A 607 4.96 20.12 -14.85
CA GLY A 607 4.69 20.21 -16.29
C GLY A 607 3.75 21.38 -16.54
N ASP A 608 3.44 21.62 -17.80
CA ASP A 608 2.58 22.71 -18.27
C ASP A 608 1.43 22.15 -19.12
N ILE A 609 0.27 22.80 -19.17
CA ILE A 609 -0.79 22.37 -20.10
C ILE A 609 -0.30 22.39 -21.56
N LEU A 610 0.62 23.29 -21.91
CA LEU A 610 1.09 23.55 -23.27
C LEU A 610 2.45 22.90 -23.61
N ASP A 611 3.02 22.04 -22.75
CA ASP A 611 4.31 21.35 -22.96
C ASP A 611 4.47 20.67 -24.33
N SER A 612 3.37 20.24 -24.95
CA SER A 612 3.35 19.54 -26.24
C SER A 612 3.04 20.45 -27.44
N LEU A 613 3.09 21.77 -27.24
CA LEU A 613 2.94 22.82 -28.25
C LEU A 613 4.20 23.71 -28.33
N PRO A 614 4.39 24.50 -29.40
CA PRO A 614 5.55 25.37 -29.54
C PRO A 614 5.66 26.42 -28.42
N SER A 615 6.89 26.68 -27.96
CA SER A 615 7.23 27.49 -26.78
C SER A 615 7.06 29.02 -26.94
N THR A 616 6.03 29.46 -27.67
CA THR A 616 5.67 30.87 -27.88
C THR A 616 4.38 31.26 -27.16
N LEU A 617 3.75 30.33 -26.43
CA LEU A 617 2.56 30.55 -25.63
C LEU A 617 2.91 30.81 -24.17
N GLN A 618 1.99 31.43 -23.42
CA GLN A 618 2.15 31.70 -22.00
C GLN A 618 2.17 30.38 -21.20
N GLU A 619 2.91 30.33 -20.08
CA GLU A 619 2.97 29.15 -19.20
C GLU A 619 1.67 29.01 -18.37
N HIS A 620 1.14 27.79 -18.29
CA HIS A 620 0.02 27.35 -17.46
C HIS A 620 0.42 26.10 -16.65
N PRO A 621 1.21 26.25 -15.57
CA PRO A 621 1.82 25.13 -14.86
C PRO A 621 0.82 24.25 -14.11
N LEU A 622 1.13 22.95 -14.08
CA LEU A 622 0.45 21.95 -13.29
C LEU A 622 0.89 22.01 -11.81
N LEU A 623 -0.10 22.02 -10.91
CA LEU A 623 0.12 21.81 -9.48
C LEU A 623 0.57 20.38 -9.16
N ALA A 624 0.97 20.11 -7.90
CA ALA A 624 1.36 18.78 -7.46
C ALA A 624 0.17 17.79 -7.51
N ARG A 625 0.43 16.52 -7.85
CA ARG A 625 -0.61 15.61 -8.37
C ARG A 625 -1.39 14.81 -7.32
N ASN A 626 -0.84 14.55 -6.11
CA ASN A 626 -1.70 14.23 -4.96
C ASN A 626 -1.09 14.32 -3.54
N CYS A 627 -1.98 14.71 -2.62
CA CYS A 627 -2.13 14.48 -1.17
C CYS A 627 -0.96 14.33 -0.19
N ARG A 628 0.32 14.49 -0.55
CA ARG A 628 1.36 14.69 0.49
C ARG A 628 1.01 15.92 1.33
N ALA A 629 1.14 15.79 2.66
CA ALA A 629 0.94 16.86 3.66
C ALA A 629 1.92 18.03 3.46
N ARG A 630 1.73 18.74 2.35
CA ARG A 630 2.64 19.73 1.79
C ARG A 630 2.00 21.09 1.88
N TRP A 631 2.31 21.72 3.00
CA TRP A 631 1.83 23.06 3.31
C TRP A 631 2.94 24.05 2.99
N LEU A 632 2.55 25.12 2.31
CA LEU A 632 3.31 26.33 2.12
C LEU A 632 3.06 27.23 3.31
N ARG A 633 4.14 27.76 3.89
CA ARG A 633 4.06 28.90 4.80
C ARG A 633 4.23 30.17 3.96
N ILE A 634 3.21 31.02 3.91
CA ILE A 634 3.23 32.31 3.21
C ILE A 634 3.16 33.42 4.27
N LYS A 635 4.32 33.98 4.64
CA LYS A 635 4.39 35.06 5.64
C LYS A 635 4.06 36.41 4.99
N LEU A 636 2.90 36.96 5.30
CA LEU A 636 2.48 38.30 4.90
C LEU A 636 3.00 39.31 5.94
N GLN A 637 3.60 40.42 5.50
CA GLN A 637 4.22 41.40 6.40
C GLN A 637 3.95 42.84 5.94
N VAL A 638 3.51 43.69 6.86
CA VAL A 638 3.30 45.13 6.60
C VAL A 638 4.65 45.85 6.66
N ALA A 639 4.99 46.58 5.59
CA ALA A 639 6.25 47.30 5.49
C ALA A 639 6.19 48.70 6.14
N GLY A 640 7.32 49.15 6.68
CA GLY A 640 7.49 50.51 7.20
C GLY A 640 7.09 50.74 8.67
N GLU A 641 6.69 49.69 9.41
CA GLU A 641 6.37 49.78 10.85
C GLU A 641 7.53 49.22 11.71
N GLU A 642 7.93 49.95 12.76
CA GLU A 642 8.75 49.36 13.83
C GLU A 642 7.93 48.27 14.53
N GLY A 643 8.43 47.03 14.54
CA GLY A 643 7.68 45.86 15.01
C GLY A 643 6.76 45.21 13.97
N MET A 644 6.94 45.50 12.67
CA MET A 644 6.27 44.92 11.49
C MET A 644 5.23 43.80 11.77
N SER A 645 3.96 44.21 11.84
CA SER A 645 2.80 43.31 11.92
C SER A 645 2.89 42.23 10.83
N SER A 646 2.73 40.95 11.21
CA SER A 646 2.84 39.83 10.27
C SER A 646 1.93 38.67 10.63
N ALA A 647 1.37 38.03 9.60
CA ALA A 647 0.55 36.84 9.71
C ALA A 647 1.03 35.82 8.66
N THR A 648 1.11 34.54 9.02
CA THR A 648 1.54 33.48 8.09
C THR A 648 0.36 32.60 7.73
N LEU A 649 0.02 32.51 6.44
CA LEU A 649 -1.00 31.56 5.97
C LEU A 649 -0.40 30.16 5.79
N PHE A 650 -1.12 29.13 6.22
CA PHE A 650 -0.81 27.73 5.92
C PHE A 650 -1.65 27.27 4.74
N VAL A 651 -1.01 26.97 3.61
CA VAL A 651 -1.69 26.77 2.31
C VAL A 651 -1.26 25.45 1.68
N GLN A 652 -2.20 24.58 1.31
CA GLN A 652 -1.92 23.32 0.59
C GLN A 652 -1.30 23.58 -0.80
N ASP A 653 -0.23 22.87 -1.18
CA ASP A 653 0.49 23.17 -2.43
C ASP A 653 -0.05 22.50 -3.71
N ASN A 654 -1.03 21.60 -3.57
CA ASN A 654 -1.73 20.94 -4.67
C ASN A 654 -3.03 21.64 -5.11
N ASN A 655 -3.62 22.49 -4.26
CA ASN A 655 -4.88 23.21 -4.55
C ASN A 655 -4.92 24.68 -4.06
N LEU A 656 -3.91 25.14 -3.31
CA LEU A 656 -3.88 26.43 -2.61
C LEU A 656 -5.02 26.65 -1.61
N TYR A 657 -5.57 25.60 -0.99
CA TYR A 657 -6.55 25.76 0.08
C TYR A 657 -5.83 26.21 1.36
N CYS A 658 -6.31 27.29 1.97
CA CYS A 658 -5.81 27.74 3.27
C CYS A 658 -6.41 26.87 4.37
N LEU A 659 -5.57 26.30 5.24
CA LEU A 659 -5.98 25.47 6.38
C LEU A 659 -5.96 26.22 7.70
N GLY A 660 -5.45 27.45 7.72
CA GLY A 660 -5.20 28.17 8.96
C GLY A 660 -4.17 29.28 8.80
N PHE A 661 -3.89 29.97 9.90
CA PHE A 661 -2.90 31.03 9.94
C PHE A 661 -2.15 31.06 11.28
N MET A 662 -1.00 31.72 11.30
CA MET A 662 -0.19 31.96 12.49
C MET A 662 -0.08 33.46 12.73
N ASN A 663 -0.34 33.90 13.97
CA ASN A 663 -0.23 35.30 14.38
C ASN A 663 1.24 35.69 14.70
N GLN A 664 1.47 36.94 15.13
CA GLN A 664 2.84 37.43 15.42
C GLN A 664 3.48 36.77 16.66
N ASN A 665 2.68 36.17 17.52
CA ASN A 665 3.11 35.48 18.75
C ASN A 665 3.36 33.98 18.48
N GLU A 666 3.45 33.57 17.21
CA GLU A 666 3.61 32.20 16.73
C GLU A 666 2.46 31.23 17.12
N VAL A 667 1.33 31.76 17.60
CA VAL A 667 0.12 30.96 17.84
C VAL A 667 -0.50 30.60 16.50
N CYS A 668 -0.63 29.30 16.25
CA CYS A 668 -1.26 28.74 15.05
C CYS A 668 -2.75 28.51 15.30
N TYR A 669 -3.57 28.86 14.32
CA TYR A 669 -5.02 28.65 14.30
C TYR A 669 -5.38 27.79 13.09
N GLU A 670 -6.18 26.74 13.31
CA GLU A 670 -6.59 25.76 12.30
C GLU A 670 -8.08 25.91 11.97
N LEU A 671 -8.42 25.85 10.68
CA LEU A 671 -9.81 25.91 10.20
C LEU A 671 -10.46 24.51 10.25
N SER A 672 -11.69 24.47 10.77
CA SER A 672 -12.54 23.28 10.72
C SER A 672 -12.76 22.82 9.28
N ASN A 673 -12.59 21.52 9.02
CA ASN A 673 -12.80 20.97 7.68
C ASN A 673 -13.35 19.53 7.70
N PRO A 674 -14.26 19.19 6.77
CA PRO A 674 -14.94 17.88 6.75
C PRO A 674 -14.05 16.73 6.24
N ARG A 675 -12.76 16.99 5.94
CA ARG A 675 -11.79 16.00 5.44
C ARG A 675 -10.68 15.70 6.45
N ASP A 676 -10.81 16.22 7.67
CA ASP A 676 -9.89 16.04 8.80
C ASP A 676 -8.41 16.37 8.46
N TRP A 677 -8.21 17.33 7.56
CA TRP A 677 -6.89 17.86 7.18
C TRP A 677 -6.36 18.78 8.27
N LYS A 678 -5.53 18.23 9.17
CA LYS A 678 -4.96 18.98 10.29
C LYS A 678 -3.59 19.56 9.96
N LEU A 679 -3.27 20.70 10.57
CA LEU A 679 -1.90 21.17 10.66
C LEU A 679 -1.07 20.15 11.47
N PRO A 680 0.22 19.96 11.15
CA PRO A 680 1.07 19.03 11.89
C PRO A 680 1.07 19.35 13.39
N SER A 681 0.99 18.32 14.23
CA SER A 681 0.86 18.41 15.70
C SER A 681 1.93 19.29 16.36
N GLN A 682 3.12 19.37 15.75
CA GLN A 682 4.22 20.27 16.14
C GLN A 682 3.85 21.76 16.21
N TYR A 683 2.79 22.20 15.53
CA TYR A 683 2.29 23.58 15.56
C TYR A 683 1.31 23.85 16.71
N ASN A 684 0.85 22.81 17.42
CA ASN A 684 -0.11 22.89 18.54
C ASN A 684 -1.29 23.84 18.24
N ALA A 685 -1.88 23.69 17.05
CA ALA A 685 -2.82 24.67 16.52
C ALA A 685 -4.14 24.70 17.30
N VAL A 686 -4.64 25.92 17.55
CA VAL A 686 -5.94 26.15 18.18
C VAL A 686 -7.03 25.95 17.10
N PRO A 687 -7.96 25.00 17.27
CA PRO A 687 -9.02 24.79 16.29
C PRO A 687 -10.06 25.92 16.35
N LEU A 688 -10.40 26.46 15.18
CA LEU A 688 -11.48 27.42 14.98
C LEU A 688 -12.71 26.70 14.40
N ASP A 689 -13.91 27.21 14.71
CA ASP A 689 -15.16 26.74 14.10
C ASP A 689 -15.37 27.23 12.65
N TRP A 690 -14.43 28.02 12.14
CA TRP A 690 -14.40 28.57 10.78
C TRP A 690 -14.20 27.43 9.77
N GLY A 691 -15.13 27.25 8.83
CA GLY A 691 -15.00 26.26 7.75
C GLY A 691 -13.99 26.67 6.66
N LEU A 692 -13.84 25.84 5.62
CA LEU A 692 -12.99 26.15 4.45
C LEU A 692 -13.69 26.92 3.33
N THR A 693 -15.03 26.93 3.28
CA THR A 693 -15.79 27.66 2.24
C THR A 693 -15.94 29.14 2.62
N TYR A 694 -16.04 30.03 1.63
CA TYR A 694 -16.14 31.47 1.89
C TYR A 694 -17.34 31.86 2.74
N GLU A 695 -18.51 31.24 2.52
CA GLU A 695 -19.69 31.31 3.40
C GLU A 695 -19.37 30.94 4.86
N SER A 696 -18.63 29.85 5.08
CA SER A 696 -18.26 29.36 6.42
C SER A 696 -17.20 30.22 7.11
N ILE A 697 -16.22 30.73 6.36
CA ILE A 697 -15.22 31.67 6.88
C ILE A 697 -15.93 32.95 7.27
N LEU A 698 -16.67 33.57 6.34
CA LEU A 698 -17.36 34.86 6.53
C LEU A 698 -18.56 34.78 7.49
N ASN A 699 -19.05 33.57 7.80
CA ASN A 699 -20.27 33.31 8.55
C ASN A 699 -21.51 34.00 7.94
N VAL A 700 -21.74 33.75 6.66
CA VAL A 700 -22.87 34.28 5.87
C VAL A 700 -23.45 33.19 4.98
N ARG A 701 -24.63 33.42 4.40
CA ARG A 701 -25.19 32.56 3.35
C ARG A 701 -24.40 32.74 2.05
N ASP A 702 -24.27 31.67 1.26
CA ASP A 702 -23.57 31.67 -0.04
C ASP A 702 -23.93 32.87 -0.94
N GLU A 703 -25.23 33.14 -1.13
CA GLU A 703 -25.77 34.29 -1.88
C GLU A 703 -25.22 35.67 -1.46
N GLU A 704 -24.72 35.81 -0.23
CA GLU A 704 -24.18 37.06 0.33
C GLU A 704 -22.66 37.20 0.15
N VAL A 705 -21.94 36.12 -0.19
CA VAL A 705 -20.47 36.09 -0.27
C VAL A 705 -19.93 37.12 -1.27
N GLU A 706 -20.49 37.18 -2.48
CA GLU A 706 -20.10 38.16 -3.51
C GLU A 706 -20.21 39.60 -2.98
N GLY A 707 -21.35 39.92 -2.38
CA GLY A 707 -21.63 41.26 -1.86
C GLY A 707 -20.72 41.64 -0.69
N ARG A 708 -20.37 40.67 0.17
CA ARG A 708 -19.38 40.86 1.23
C ARG A 708 -18.01 41.14 0.63
N LEU A 709 -17.53 40.34 -0.33
CA LEU A 709 -16.21 40.53 -0.94
C LEU A 709 -16.10 41.85 -1.73
N ASP A 710 -17.12 42.28 -2.49
CA ASP A 710 -17.12 43.60 -3.14
C ASP A 710 -17.09 44.74 -2.12
N SER A 711 -17.81 44.60 -1.00
CA SER A 711 -17.84 45.63 0.05
C SER A 711 -16.49 45.83 0.77
N MET A 712 -15.61 44.82 0.77
CA MET A 712 -14.28 44.90 1.38
C MET A 712 -13.27 45.74 0.61
N ARG A 713 -13.52 46.02 -0.69
CA ARG A 713 -12.64 46.83 -1.55
C ARG A 713 -11.18 46.36 -1.50
N LEU A 714 -10.96 45.08 -1.80
CA LEU A 714 -9.68 44.37 -1.66
C LEU A 714 -8.53 45.12 -2.36
N GLY A 715 -7.49 45.48 -1.61
CA GLY A 715 -6.36 46.28 -2.09
C GLY A 715 -5.35 46.49 -0.96
N LYS A 716 -4.35 47.36 -1.17
CA LYS A 716 -3.23 47.61 -0.25
C LYS A 716 -3.67 47.92 1.17
N THR A 717 -4.62 48.84 1.33
CA THR A 717 -5.14 49.27 2.65
C THR A 717 -5.78 48.09 3.38
N PHE A 718 -6.73 47.43 2.71
CA PHE A 718 -7.36 46.21 3.21
C PHE A 718 -6.33 45.13 3.57
N ALA A 719 -5.33 44.85 2.73
CA ALA A 719 -4.32 43.84 3.02
C ALA A 719 -3.45 44.19 4.23
N ALA A 720 -3.05 45.45 4.38
CA ALA A 720 -2.29 45.89 5.54
C ALA A 720 -3.12 45.78 6.84
N ASP A 721 -4.38 46.21 6.79
CA ASP A 721 -5.30 46.11 7.94
C ASP A 721 -5.66 44.66 8.27
N ALA A 722 -5.89 43.81 7.27
CA ALA A 722 -6.13 42.38 7.43
C ALA A 722 -4.93 41.66 8.07
N VAL A 723 -3.70 41.99 7.65
CA VAL A 723 -2.49 41.47 8.30
C VAL A 723 -2.41 41.98 9.74
N ARG A 724 -2.65 43.27 10.03
CA ARG A 724 -2.67 43.79 11.42
C ARG A 724 -3.69 43.09 12.31
N VAL A 725 -4.88 42.78 11.80
CA VAL A 725 -5.94 42.05 12.51
C VAL A 725 -5.49 40.62 12.82
N LEU A 726 -5.06 39.84 11.81
CA LEU A 726 -4.60 38.45 12.03
C LEU A 726 -3.32 38.38 12.88
N SER A 727 -2.43 39.37 12.76
CA SER A 727 -1.18 39.51 13.54
C SER A 727 -1.45 39.58 15.04
N ARG A 728 -2.59 40.16 15.45
CA ARG A 728 -3.00 40.36 16.85
C ARG A 728 -4.14 39.45 17.31
N PHE A 729 -4.62 38.55 16.45
CA PHE A 729 -5.80 37.74 16.73
C PHE A 729 -5.60 36.87 17.97
N SER A 730 -6.60 36.91 18.86
CA SER A 730 -6.74 36.11 20.08
C SER A 730 -8.24 35.86 20.31
N PRO A 731 -8.70 34.59 20.43
CA PRO A 731 -10.13 34.29 20.57
C PRO A 731 -10.69 34.52 21.98
N ASP A 732 -9.82 34.64 22.99
CA ASP A 732 -10.21 34.78 24.41
C ASP A 732 -10.40 36.24 24.86
N GLU A 733 -10.13 37.23 24.00
CA GLU A 733 -10.31 38.65 24.31
C GLU A 733 -11.76 39.10 24.09
N ALA A 734 -12.37 39.73 25.10
CA ALA A 734 -13.78 40.13 25.07
C ALA A 734 -14.14 41.20 24.01
N ASP A 735 -13.14 41.90 23.47
CA ASP A 735 -13.25 42.86 22.37
C ASP A 735 -12.79 42.27 21.01
N GLY A 736 -12.53 40.96 20.95
CA GLY A 736 -12.08 40.25 19.75
C GLY A 736 -13.12 40.25 18.64
N ASP A 737 -12.96 41.13 17.65
CA ASP A 737 -13.82 41.17 16.46
C ASP A 737 -13.54 40.00 15.51
N ASP A 738 -14.06 38.83 15.88
CA ASP A 738 -14.09 37.58 15.09
C ASP A 738 -14.63 37.83 13.67
N ALA A 739 -15.60 38.74 13.51
CA ALA A 739 -16.12 39.11 12.19
C ALA A 739 -15.08 39.87 11.33
N SER A 740 -14.28 40.76 11.92
CA SER A 740 -13.15 41.39 11.22
C SER A 740 -12.02 40.40 10.92
N ALA A 741 -11.73 39.46 11.81
CA ALA A 741 -10.70 38.43 11.59
C ALA A 741 -11.10 37.44 10.47
N ARG A 742 -12.36 37.00 10.44
CA ARG A 742 -12.96 36.21 9.34
C ARG A 742 -12.86 36.93 8.00
N ARG A 743 -13.21 38.22 7.96
CA ARG A 743 -13.09 39.06 6.74
C ARG A 743 -11.64 39.20 6.30
N ALA A 744 -10.73 39.47 7.23
CA ALA A 744 -9.30 39.59 6.97
C ALA A 744 -8.75 38.31 6.33
N LEU A 745 -9.05 37.14 6.88
CA LEU A 745 -8.63 35.86 6.32
C LEU A 745 -9.23 35.62 4.93
N ALA A 746 -10.54 35.75 4.76
CA ALA A 746 -11.21 35.54 3.48
C ALA A 746 -10.64 36.44 2.36
N GLY A 747 -10.47 37.74 2.64
CA GLY A 747 -9.90 38.67 1.66
C GLY A 747 -8.44 38.37 1.34
N LEU A 748 -7.62 37.95 2.32
CA LEU A 748 -6.24 37.54 2.06
C LEU A 748 -6.15 36.23 1.25
N ILE A 749 -7.08 35.28 1.44
CA ILE A 749 -7.17 34.08 0.58
C ILE A 749 -7.47 34.49 -0.87
N VAL A 750 -8.40 35.41 -1.10
CA VAL A 750 -8.68 35.94 -2.45
C VAL A 750 -7.43 36.62 -3.04
N MET A 751 -6.82 37.54 -2.29
CA MET A 751 -5.69 38.33 -2.79
C MET A 751 -4.44 37.49 -3.06
N VAL A 752 -4.21 36.40 -2.31
CA VAL A 752 -3.01 35.55 -2.44
C VAL A 752 -3.28 34.27 -3.24
N CYS A 753 -4.24 33.44 -2.80
CA CYS A 753 -4.46 32.11 -3.34
C CYS A 753 -5.21 32.16 -4.66
N GLU A 754 -6.32 32.91 -4.73
CA GLU A 754 -7.10 33.02 -5.97
C GLU A 754 -6.35 33.79 -7.07
N SER A 755 -5.62 34.86 -6.71
CA SER A 755 -4.68 35.53 -7.61
C SER A 755 -3.57 34.60 -8.12
N ALA A 756 -3.06 33.69 -7.30
CA ALA A 756 -2.07 32.72 -7.76
C ALA A 756 -2.68 31.71 -8.74
N ARG A 757 -3.90 31.21 -8.47
CA ARG A 757 -4.65 30.29 -9.34
C ARG A 757 -5.02 30.91 -10.69
N MET A 758 -5.49 32.17 -10.71
CA MET A 758 -6.22 32.75 -11.85
C MET A 758 -5.70 34.12 -12.28
N ASN A 759 -5.66 34.37 -13.59
CA ASN A 759 -5.20 35.65 -14.16
C ASN A 759 -6.21 36.80 -13.98
N PRO A 760 -7.54 36.62 -14.14
CA PRO A 760 -8.52 37.70 -13.93
C PRO A 760 -8.51 38.23 -12.50
N LEU A 761 -8.36 37.35 -11.50
CA LEU A 761 -8.27 37.72 -10.09
C LEU A 761 -6.99 38.52 -9.83
N HIS A 762 -5.84 37.99 -10.24
CA HIS A 762 -4.55 38.69 -10.12
C HIS A 762 -4.61 40.10 -10.71
N LYS A 763 -5.11 40.23 -11.94
CA LYS A 763 -5.23 41.51 -12.64
C LYS A 763 -6.20 42.46 -11.91
N THR A 764 -7.37 41.98 -11.49
CA THR A 764 -8.35 42.84 -10.81
C THR A 764 -7.81 43.38 -9.47
N ILE A 765 -7.05 42.58 -8.73
CA ILE A 765 -6.40 43.02 -7.48
C ILE A 765 -5.21 43.97 -7.77
N ALA A 766 -4.44 43.75 -8.85
CA ALA A 766 -3.35 44.65 -9.24
C ALA A 766 -3.88 46.02 -9.73
N ASP A 767 -4.84 46.04 -10.65
CA ASP A 767 -5.50 47.25 -11.14
C ASP A 767 -6.19 48.02 -10.00
N GLY A 768 -6.76 47.30 -9.03
CA GLY A 768 -7.38 47.83 -7.82
C GLY A 768 -6.44 48.10 -6.64
N TRP A 769 -5.12 47.87 -6.75
CA TRP A 769 -4.23 47.79 -5.57
C TRP A 769 -4.26 49.03 -4.69
N ASN A 770 -4.31 50.23 -5.27
CA ASN A 770 -4.28 51.49 -4.53
C ASN A 770 -5.67 52.09 -4.23
N THR A 771 -6.73 51.57 -4.85
CA THR A 771 -8.10 52.15 -4.84
C THR A 771 -9.16 51.21 -4.28
N GLY A 772 -8.83 49.93 -4.12
CA GLY A 772 -9.75 48.86 -3.77
C GLY A 772 -10.40 48.25 -5.01
N ALA A 773 -10.19 46.95 -5.21
CA ALA A 773 -10.81 46.18 -6.27
C ALA A 773 -12.34 46.12 -6.13
N ARG A 774 -13.01 45.94 -7.28
CA ARG A 774 -14.43 45.57 -7.33
C ARG A 774 -14.55 44.09 -7.60
N PHE A 775 -15.45 43.44 -6.87
CA PHE A 775 -15.78 42.03 -7.08
C PHE A 775 -17.03 41.88 -7.94
N THR A 776 -17.12 40.79 -8.68
CA THR A 776 -18.24 40.53 -9.60
C THR A 776 -18.59 39.05 -9.63
N LYS A 777 -19.85 38.74 -9.98
CA LYS A 777 -20.33 37.39 -10.28
C LYS A 777 -19.39 36.58 -11.17
N GLN A 778 -18.74 37.21 -12.16
CA GLN A 778 -17.81 36.52 -13.04
C GLN A 778 -16.56 36.02 -12.30
N LEU A 779 -16.04 36.82 -11.36
CA LEU A 779 -14.87 36.43 -10.55
C LEU A 779 -15.23 35.35 -9.52
N MET A 780 -16.45 35.39 -8.96
CA MET A 780 -17.00 34.30 -8.13
C MET A 780 -17.14 33.00 -8.92
N ALA A 781 -17.76 33.05 -10.11
CA ALA A 781 -17.90 31.89 -10.99
C ALA A 781 -16.55 31.27 -11.38
N TYR A 782 -15.49 32.07 -11.54
CA TYR A 782 -14.14 31.53 -11.76
C TYR A 782 -13.58 30.83 -10.51
N ILE A 783 -13.78 31.37 -9.31
CA ILE A 783 -13.35 30.76 -8.05
C ILE A 783 -14.08 29.43 -7.81
N GLU A 784 -15.40 29.43 -7.91
CA GLU A 784 -16.27 28.25 -7.68
C GLU A 784 -15.99 27.12 -8.68
N HIS A 785 -15.57 27.46 -9.91
CA HIS A 785 -15.42 26.50 -11.00
C HIS A 785 -13.97 26.29 -11.45
N TRP A 786 -12.97 26.85 -10.75
CA TRP A 786 -11.53 26.70 -11.06
C TRP A 786 -11.11 25.25 -11.26
N GLU A 787 -11.66 24.34 -10.46
CA GLU A 787 -11.40 22.89 -10.56
C GLU A 787 -11.96 22.28 -11.84
N LEU A 788 -13.18 22.65 -12.23
CA LEU A 788 -13.85 22.11 -13.42
C LEU A 788 -13.21 22.66 -14.71
N ILE A 789 -12.79 23.94 -14.71
CA ILE A 789 -12.03 24.52 -15.83
C ILE A 789 -10.64 23.85 -15.92
N SER A 790 -10.01 23.53 -14.78
CA SER A 790 -8.75 22.75 -14.77
C SER A 790 -8.93 21.33 -15.34
N ILE A 791 -10.06 20.67 -15.07
CA ILE A 791 -10.41 19.37 -15.67
C ILE A 791 -10.54 19.49 -17.18
N ALA A 792 -11.29 20.48 -17.69
CA ALA A 792 -11.45 20.69 -19.13
C ALA A 792 -10.12 20.96 -19.87
N LEU A 793 -9.20 21.71 -19.25
CA LEU A 793 -7.84 21.92 -19.78
C LEU A 793 -7.01 20.63 -19.81
N LEU A 794 -7.11 19.79 -18.78
CA LEU A 794 -6.41 18.49 -18.73
C LEU A 794 -6.97 17.49 -19.75
N ASP A 795 -8.29 17.42 -19.89
CA ASP A 795 -8.95 16.55 -20.88
C ASP A 795 -8.60 17.00 -22.31
N TRP A 796 -8.59 18.30 -22.57
CA TRP A 796 -8.12 18.87 -23.85
C TRP A 796 -6.65 18.52 -24.14
N LYS A 797 -5.76 18.57 -23.14
CA LYS A 797 -4.36 18.12 -23.27
C LYS A 797 -4.27 16.62 -23.57
N ASP A 798 -4.99 15.79 -22.84
CA ASP A 798 -4.96 14.33 -22.97
C ASP A 798 -5.54 13.87 -24.34
N GLU A 799 -6.49 14.62 -24.91
CA GLU A 799 -6.97 14.47 -26.29
C GLU A 799 -6.02 15.06 -27.36
N ARG A 800 -4.77 15.39 -27.00
CA ARG A 800 -3.75 16.02 -27.88
C ARG A 800 -4.23 17.33 -28.51
N TYR A 801 -4.93 18.14 -27.72
CA TYR A 801 -5.51 19.43 -28.10
C TYR A 801 -6.62 19.34 -29.17
N GLY A 802 -7.22 18.15 -29.34
CA GLY A 802 -8.21 17.85 -30.37
C GLY A 802 -9.58 18.52 -30.16
N ARG A 803 -10.39 18.00 -29.22
CA ARG A 803 -11.73 18.54 -28.92
C ARG A 803 -11.72 19.26 -27.57
N TRP A 804 -12.42 20.40 -27.51
CA TRP A 804 -12.77 21.03 -26.25
C TRP A 804 -14.05 20.40 -25.70
N THR A 805 -14.00 19.91 -24.47
CA THR A 805 -15.13 19.28 -23.77
C THR A 805 -15.34 19.99 -22.44
N MET A 806 -16.46 20.68 -22.30
CA MET A 806 -16.89 21.38 -21.09
C MET A 806 -18.42 21.36 -21.02
N ASP A 807 -18.98 21.31 -19.81
CA ASP A 807 -20.44 21.32 -19.66
C ASP A 807 -21.04 22.63 -20.21
N PRO A 808 -22.12 22.60 -21.03
CA PRO A 808 -22.70 23.80 -21.61
C PRO A 808 -23.21 24.82 -20.59
N LYS A 809 -23.81 24.39 -19.47
CA LYS A 809 -24.26 25.31 -18.41
C LYS A 809 -23.05 25.97 -17.75
N LEU A 810 -21.99 25.20 -17.50
CA LEU A 810 -20.76 25.71 -16.94
C LEU A 810 -20.08 26.74 -17.87
N ALA A 811 -20.09 26.49 -19.18
CA ALA A 811 -19.60 27.42 -20.19
C ALA A 811 -20.44 28.72 -20.28
N ASP A 812 -21.75 28.62 -20.03
CA ASP A 812 -22.63 29.80 -19.96
C ASP A 812 -22.46 30.59 -18.64
N ILE A 813 -22.23 29.92 -17.50
CA ILE A 813 -21.97 30.55 -16.20
C ILE A 813 -20.58 31.22 -16.17
N THR A 814 -19.54 30.48 -16.54
CA THR A 814 -18.15 30.96 -16.50
C THR A 814 -17.76 31.82 -17.71
N GLY A 815 -18.54 31.77 -18.80
CA GLY A 815 -18.17 32.41 -20.07
C GLY A 815 -17.03 31.73 -20.82
N VAL A 816 -16.45 30.65 -20.27
CA VAL A 816 -15.36 29.87 -20.89
C VAL A 816 -15.94 28.93 -21.93
N LYS A 817 -15.75 29.24 -23.22
CA LYS A 817 -16.37 28.51 -24.35
C LYS A 817 -15.36 27.72 -25.17
N GLY A 818 -14.07 28.00 -25.00
CA GLY A 818 -12.98 27.26 -25.60
C GLY A 818 -11.70 27.25 -24.75
N PRO A 819 -10.65 26.55 -25.22
CA PRO A 819 -9.40 26.42 -24.49
C PRO A 819 -8.67 27.75 -24.32
N THR A 820 -8.78 28.69 -25.29
CA THR A 820 -8.20 30.03 -25.16
C THR A 820 -8.80 30.78 -23.98
N ASP A 821 -10.14 30.80 -23.86
CA ASP A 821 -10.82 31.44 -22.73
C ASP A 821 -10.40 30.80 -21.39
N ALA A 822 -10.21 29.47 -21.37
CA ALA A 822 -9.79 28.74 -20.18
C ALA A 822 -8.35 29.08 -19.75
N LEU A 823 -7.44 29.28 -20.71
CA LEU A 823 -6.06 29.72 -20.46
C LEU A 823 -6.03 31.20 -20.02
N ASP A 824 -6.86 32.07 -20.61
CA ASP A 824 -6.99 33.46 -20.17
C ASP A 824 -7.50 33.57 -18.72
N VAL A 825 -8.27 32.58 -18.24
CA VAL A 825 -8.75 32.50 -16.85
C VAL A 825 -7.74 31.84 -15.90
N ILE A 826 -7.28 30.62 -16.22
CA ILE A 826 -6.50 29.76 -15.30
C ILE A 826 -5.00 29.95 -15.54
N HIS A 827 -4.23 30.17 -14.48
CA HIS A 827 -2.76 30.14 -14.56
C HIS A 827 -2.16 28.90 -13.93
N LEU A 828 -2.51 28.59 -12.67
CA LEU A 828 -2.12 27.33 -12.05
C LEU A 828 -3.25 26.34 -12.20
N VAL A 829 -2.97 25.23 -12.89
CA VAL A 829 -3.96 24.22 -13.24
C VAL A 829 -3.91 23.09 -12.22
N ARG A 830 -5.07 22.73 -11.66
CA ARG A 830 -5.13 21.63 -10.70
C ARG A 830 -4.88 20.29 -11.40
N ASN A 831 -3.80 19.62 -11.01
CA ASN A 831 -3.32 18.40 -11.66
C ASN A 831 -4.07 17.16 -11.16
N PHE A 832 -5.25 16.91 -11.70
CA PHE A 832 -6.05 15.74 -11.37
C PHE A 832 -5.53 14.46 -12.06
N THR A 833 -5.49 13.36 -11.32
CA THR A 833 -5.49 12.01 -11.92
C THR A 833 -6.80 11.77 -12.66
N VAL A 834 -6.81 10.89 -13.67
CA VAL A 834 -8.04 10.59 -14.45
C VAL A 834 -9.17 10.15 -13.53
N GLU A 835 -8.83 9.35 -12.51
CA GLU A 835 -9.76 8.85 -11.50
C GLU A 835 -10.40 9.95 -10.62
N GLU A 836 -9.72 11.08 -10.41
CA GLU A 836 -10.28 12.21 -9.65
C GLU A 836 -11.17 13.09 -10.52
N ARG A 837 -10.90 13.21 -11.83
CA ARG A 837 -11.79 13.92 -12.77
C ARG A 837 -13.13 13.21 -12.85
N GLU A 838 -13.11 11.88 -13.00
CA GLU A 838 -14.31 11.02 -12.95
C GLU A 838 -15.14 11.24 -11.69
N LEU A 839 -14.48 11.37 -10.52
CA LEU A 839 -15.16 11.63 -9.24
C LEU A 839 -15.72 13.05 -9.16
N GLN A 840 -14.93 14.08 -9.50
CA GLN A 840 -15.35 15.47 -9.32
C GLN A 840 -16.50 15.85 -10.25
N LEU A 841 -16.52 15.32 -11.48
CA LEU A 841 -17.66 15.45 -12.39
C LEU A 841 -18.93 14.77 -11.85
N SER A 842 -18.80 13.70 -11.05
CA SER A 842 -19.96 13.01 -10.44
C SER A 842 -20.58 13.72 -9.23
N TYR A 843 -19.88 14.68 -8.62
CA TYR A 843 -20.41 15.51 -7.53
C TYR A 843 -20.85 16.92 -7.97
N GLY A 844 -20.37 17.41 -9.12
CA GLY A 844 -20.70 18.73 -9.68
C GLY A 844 -21.82 18.75 -10.72
N SER A 845 -22.76 17.79 -10.67
CA SER A 845 -23.88 17.62 -11.62
C SER A 845 -25.24 18.01 -11.04
#